data_AF-A0A0S0KE11-F1
#
_entry.id   AF-A0A0S0KE11-F1
#
_cell.length_a   1.000
_cell.length_b   1.000
_cell.length_c   1.000
_cell.angle_alpha   90.00
_cell.angle_beta   90.00
_cell.angle_gamma   90.00
#
_symmetry.space_group_name_H-M   'P 1'
#
loop_
_entity.id
_entity.type
_entity.pdbx_description
1 polymer ?
#
loop_
_entity_poly.entity_id
_entity_poly.type
_entity_poly.pdbx_seq_one_letter_code
_entity_poly.pdbx_strand_id
1 'polypeptide(L)'
;YPESMTDRSYRDQILVLTYPMIGNYGVPSDKDVDKMNLPKHFEWIDGISVAGLVVGEICTTPSHWRQTSTLSKWMEDQGIPGISDIDTRELTKKIRENGTILGRITYELPKPDTDMKLLDPNSRNLVDECSVKKPIVYNPSGSPRICAIDCGLKLNQIRCFVARGARVELVPWNYNLNASTFDGLFISNGPGDPVVCKATVTQIQKILKESNIPIFGICLGHQLLSTAIGCKTYKMKYGNRGHNLPCIHHGTKRCFMTSQNHGFAVDAKTLPSDWEVLFTYANDHTNEGIIHKTKPYFSVQFHPEHTDGPEDLELLFDIFLDAVKERLSGNIPKSIKQNLTEKLTYKPRLDITLPERPKKVLILGSGGLSIGQAGEFDYSGSQAIKALKEEKIQTILINPNIATVQTSKGLADKVYFLPLTPEYVEQVIKAERPNGVLLTFGGQTALNCGVELDRAGVFDKYNVKIMGTPIQSIIETEDRKIFAERVAEIGEKVAPSEAVYSIAEALDAAETLGYPVMARAAFSLGGLGSGFANNQEELKILAKQALAHSNQLIIDKSLRGWKEVEYEVVRDAFDNCITVCNMENLDPLGIHTGESIVVAPSQPLSNGEYNMLRTTAIKVIRHFGVVGECNIQYALNPESEQYYIIEVNARLSRSSALASKATGYPLAYVAAKLSLSVPLPDIKNSVTGSTTACFEPSLDYCVV
;
A
#
# COMPACT_ATOMS: atom_id res chain seq x y z
N TYR A 1 -14.90 4.24 -1.13
CA TYR A 1 -16.31 3.82 -1.29
C TYR A 1 -16.95 4.37 -2.55
N PRO A 2 -16.73 5.63 -3.02
CA PRO A 2 -17.33 6.06 -4.29
C PRO A 2 -16.88 5.20 -5.47
N GLU A 3 -15.58 4.91 -5.55
CA GLU A 3 -14.99 4.05 -6.58
C GLU A 3 -15.59 2.64 -6.50
N SER A 4 -15.57 2.02 -5.31
CA SER A 4 -16.11 0.68 -5.08
C SER A 4 -17.61 0.59 -5.39
N MET A 5 -18.42 1.61 -5.07
CA MET A 5 -19.85 1.63 -5.37
C MET A 5 -20.14 1.79 -6.86
N THR A 6 -19.19 2.30 -7.65
CA THR A 6 -19.29 2.43 -9.11
C THR A 6 -18.58 1.32 -9.88
N ASP A 7 -17.95 0.36 -9.18
CA ASP A 7 -17.42 -0.85 -9.79
C ASP A 7 -18.57 -1.78 -10.22
N ARG A 8 -18.67 -1.99 -11.54
CA ARG A 8 -19.68 -2.83 -12.17
C ARG A 8 -19.57 -4.30 -11.80
N SER A 9 -18.45 -4.75 -11.21
CA SER A 9 -18.32 -6.10 -10.65
C SER A 9 -19.26 -6.36 -9.48
N TYR A 10 -19.75 -5.29 -8.82
CA TYR A 10 -20.78 -5.36 -7.78
C TYR A 10 -22.23 -5.27 -8.32
N ARG A 11 -22.45 -5.34 -9.64
CA ARG A 11 -23.80 -5.26 -10.21
C ARG A 11 -24.77 -6.20 -9.50
N ASP A 12 -25.87 -5.62 -9.01
CA ASP A 12 -26.93 -6.31 -8.27
C ASP A 12 -26.49 -7.04 -6.99
N GLN A 13 -25.37 -6.64 -6.39
CA GLN A 13 -24.93 -7.09 -5.07
C GLN A 13 -25.25 -6.04 -4.01
N ILE A 14 -25.60 -6.49 -2.81
CA ILE A 14 -25.67 -5.63 -1.62
C ILE A 14 -24.27 -5.59 -1.01
N LEU A 15 -23.65 -4.41 -1.03
CA LEU A 15 -22.28 -4.22 -0.55
C LEU A 15 -22.31 -3.97 0.96
N VAL A 16 -21.57 -4.80 1.72
CA VAL A 16 -21.34 -4.61 3.14
C VAL A 16 -19.93 -4.05 3.31
N LEU A 17 -19.81 -2.83 3.83
CA LEU A 17 -18.52 -2.24 4.14
C LEU A 17 -18.11 -2.64 5.56
N THR A 18 -16.93 -3.24 5.69
CA THR A 18 -16.42 -3.73 6.97
C THR A 18 -15.96 -2.60 7.89
N TYR A 19 -15.41 -1.52 7.32
CA TYR A 19 -15.04 -0.35 8.10
C TYR A 19 -16.32 0.31 8.67
N PRO A 20 -16.39 0.60 9.97
CA PRO A 20 -17.65 0.97 10.60
C PRO A 20 -18.11 2.38 10.24
N MET A 21 -17.21 3.36 10.11
CA MET A 21 -17.58 4.76 9.85
C MET A 21 -17.46 5.08 8.36
N ILE A 22 -18.61 5.20 7.67
CA ILE A 22 -18.65 5.40 6.22
C ILE A 22 -19.27 6.76 5.88
N GLY A 23 -18.77 7.38 4.81
CA GLY A 23 -19.27 8.66 4.30
C GLY A 23 -18.37 9.84 4.62
N ASN A 24 -17.26 9.64 5.36
CA ASN A 24 -16.45 10.66 6.03
C ASN A 24 -15.89 11.77 5.11
N TYR A 25 -15.64 11.46 3.84
CA TYR A 25 -15.15 12.42 2.83
C TYR A 25 -16.20 12.80 1.78
N GLY A 26 -17.47 12.44 2.02
CA GLY A 26 -18.60 12.76 1.16
C GLY A 26 -18.51 12.14 -0.23
N VAL A 27 -19.19 12.74 -1.19
CA VAL A 27 -19.14 12.31 -2.60
C VAL A 27 -18.63 13.48 -3.44
N PRO A 28 -17.61 13.27 -4.28
CA PRO A 28 -17.11 14.31 -5.17
C PRO A 28 -18.08 14.57 -6.33
N SER A 29 -17.84 15.67 -7.05
CA SER A 29 -18.66 16.07 -8.20
C SER A 29 -18.55 15.06 -9.35
N ASP A 30 -19.69 14.70 -9.94
CA ASP A 30 -19.77 13.94 -11.19
C ASP A 30 -19.34 14.76 -12.42
N LYS A 31 -19.27 16.09 -12.28
CA LYS A 31 -18.79 17.01 -13.31
C LYS A 31 -17.26 17.07 -13.39
N ASP A 32 -16.56 16.56 -12.38
CA ASP A 32 -15.10 16.51 -12.39
C ASP A 32 -14.66 15.41 -13.35
N VAL A 33 -14.25 15.83 -14.54
CA VAL A 33 -13.79 14.94 -15.60
C VAL A 33 -12.27 15.04 -15.82
N ASP A 34 -11.68 13.94 -16.25
CA ASP A 34 -10.28 13.90 -16.66
C ASP A 34 -10.06 14.44 -18.09
N LYS A 35 -8.81 14.37 -18.57
CA LYS A 35 -8.42 14.84 -19.90
C LYS A 35 -9.11 14.10 -21.06
N MET A 36 -9.73 12.95 -20.79
CA MET A 36 -10.51 12.15 -21.75
C MET A 36 -12.02 12.38 -21.61
N ASN A 37 -12.43 13.36 -20.81
CA ASN A 37 -13.84 13.63 -20.49
C ASN A 37 -14.52 12.43 -19.79
N LEU A 38 -13.75 11.61 -19.06
CA LEU A 38 -14.27 10.56 -18.20
C LEU A 38 -14.41 11.07 -16.76
N PRO A 39 -15.41 10.63 -15.98
CA PRO A 39 -15.53 11.00 -14.56
C PRO A 39 -14.23 10.69 -13.81
N LYS A 40 -13.70 11.62 -13.02
CA LYS A 40 -12.39 11.47 -12.38
C LYS A 40 -12.42 10.55 -11.15
N HIS A 41 -13.54 10.49 -10.45
CA HIS A 41 -13.67 9.88 -9.13
C HIS A 41 -14.61 8.66 -9.10
N PHE A 42 -14.99 8.18 -10.28
CA PHE A 42 -15.92 7.07 -10.45
C PHE A 42 -15.38 6.11 -11.51
N GLU A 43 -15.69 4.84 -11.34
CA GLU A 43 -15.24 3.76 -12.21
C GLU A 43 -16.26 3.36 -13.27
N TRP A 44 -17.37 4.09 -13.33
CA TRP A 44 -18.34 4.03 -14.42
C TRP A 44 -19.07 5.37 -14.62
N ILE A 45 -19.72 5.53 -15.78
CA ILE A 45 -20.43 6.76 -16.18
C ILE A 45 -21.90 6.80 -15.75
N ASP A 46 -22.55 5.63 -15.58
CA ASP A 46 -23.99 5.54 -15.28
C ASP A 46 -24.29 5.47 -13.76
N GLY A 47 -23.37 5.97 -12.92
CA GLY A 47 -23.57 6.04 -11.47
C GLY A 47 -23.28 4.73 -10.71
N ILE A 48 -24.00 4.53 -9.61
CA ILE A 48 -23.83 3.45 -8.63
C ILE A 48 -24.23 2.10 -9.24
N SER A 49 -23.36 1.11 -9.06
CA SER A 49 -23.54 -0.25 -9.57
C SER A 49 -24.10 -1.24 -8.55
N VAL A 50 -23.91 -0.98 -7.24
CA VAL A 50 -24.43 -1.85 -6.16
C VAL A 50 -25.97 -1.79 -6.10
N ALA A 51 -26.62 -2.88 -5.73
CA ALA A 51 -28.07 -2.90 -5.48
C ALA A 51 -28.45 -2.29 -4.12
N GLY A 52 -27.49 -2.16 -3.20
CA GLY A 52 -27.68 -1.50 -1.92
C GLY A 52 -26.40 -1.48 -1.10
N LEU A 53 -26.40 -0.70 -0.03
CA LEU A 53 -25.25 -0.53 0.87
C LEU A 53 -25.64 -0.84 2.32
N VAL A 54 -24.76 -1.56 3.02
CA VAL A 54 -24.87 -1.84 4.45
C VAL A 54 -23.61 -1.32 5.14
N VAL A 55 -23.78 -0.45 6.14
CA VAL A 55 -22.69 0.16 6.90
C VAL A 55 -22.94 0.07 8.41
N GLY A 56 -21.87 0.24 9.20
CA GLY A 56 -21.98 0.34 10.65
C GLY A 56 -22.57 1.66 11.08
N GLU A 57 -21.91 2.75 10.72
CA GLU A 57 -22.27 4.13 11.03
C GLU A 57 -22.11 4.99 9.78
N ILE A 58 -23.01 5.97 9.63
CA ILE A 58 -23.02 6.92 8.52
C ILE A 58 -22.57 8.30 8.99
N CYS A 59 -21.55 8.86 8.35
CA CYS A 59 -21.13 10.25 8.58
C CYS A 59 -22.12 11.20 7.88
N THR A 60 -22.89 11.95 8.68
CA THR A 60 -23.87 12.92 8.17
C THR A 60 -23.28 14.28 7.82
N THR A 61 -22.08 14.59 8.34
CA THR A 61 -21.38 15.86 8.14
C THR A 61 -19.96 15.62 7.65
N PRO A 62 -19.79 15.17 6.39
CA PRO A 62 -18.46 14.86 5.92
C PRO A 62 -17.63 16.10 5.65
N SER A 63 -16.31 15.91 5.65
CA SER A 63 -15.33 17.00 5.51
C SER A 63 -14.21 16.59 4.57
N HIS A 64 -14.31 17.03 3.32
CA HIS A 64 -13.27 16.88 2.32
C HIS A 64 -13.38 17.99 1.29
N TRP A 65 -12.27 18.55 0.82
CA TRP A 65 -12.25 19.72 -0.06
C TRP A 65 -12.94 19.49 -1.43
N ARG A 66 -13.09 18.22 -1.85
CA ARG A 66 -13.83 17.84 -3.07
C ARG A 66 -15.32 17.51 -2.85
N GLN A 67 -15.78 17.48 -1.62
CA GLN A 67 -17.14 17.03 -1.33
C GLN A 67 -18.17 18.00 -1.90
N THR A 68 -19.12 17.46 -2.69
CA THR A 68 -20.28 18.21 -3.19
C THR A 68 -21.60 17.66 -2.70
N SER A 69 -21.64 16.43 -2.19
CA SER A 69 -22.84 15.80 -1.64
C SER A 69 -22.49 14.83 -0.50
N THR A 70 -23.48 14.48 0.33
CA THR A 70 -23.34 13.39 1.31
C THR A 70 -23.55 12.04 0.62
N LEU A 71 -23.02 10.96 1.21
CA LEU A 71 -23.24 9.60 0.70
C LEU A 71 -24.74 9.27 0.61
N SER A 72 -25.51 9.57 1.66
CA SER A 72 -26.95 9.32 1.70
C SER A 72 -27.69 10.06 0.59
N LYS A 73 -27.34 11.33 0.33
CA LYS A 73 -27.99 12.11 -0.71
C LYS A 73 -27.68 11.58 -2.11
N TRP A 74 -26.42 11.21 -2.37
CA TRP A 74 -26.02 10.59 -3.62
C TRP A 74 -26.77 9.27 -3.90
N MET A 75 -26.94 8.43 -2.87
CA MET A 75 -27.72 7.20 -2.97
C MET A 75 -29.21 7.45 -3.21
N GLU A 76 -29.80 8.42 -2.50
CA GLU A 76 -31.20 8.84 -2.68
C GLU A 76 -31.45 9.30 -4.12
N ASP A 77 -30.58 10.15 -4.67
CA ASP A 77 -30.71 10.70 -6.02
C ASP A 77 -30.66 9.62 -7.12
N GLN A 78 -30.03 8.47 -6.83
CA GLN A 78 -29.95 7.34 -7.76
C GLN A 78 -30.90 6.18 -7.39
N GLY A 79 -31.73 6.35 -6.36
CA GLY A 79 -32.70 5.34 -5.93
C GLY A 79 -32.06 4.07 -5.35
N ILE A 80 -30.86 4.17 -4.78
CA ILE A 80 -30.13 3.03 -4.19
C ILE A 80 -30.44 2.93 -2.69
N PRO A 81 -30.98 1.80 -2.20
CA PRO A 81 -31.27 1.63 -0.78
C PRO A 81 -29.98 1.48 0.04
N GLY A 82 -29.98 2.07 1.23
CA GLY A 82 -28.92 1.92 2.23
C GLY A 82 -29.49 1.64 3.61
N ILE A 83 -28.71 0.97 4.46
CA ILE A 83 -29.02 0.77 5.87
C ILE A 83 -27.76 0.94 6.73
N SER A 84 -27.89 1.69 7.82
CA SER A 84 -26.85 1.91 8.85
C SER A 84 -27.21 1.21 10.14
N ASP A 85 -26.35 1.34 11.15
CA ASP A 85 -26.53 0.79 12.51
C ASP A 85 -26.59 -0.74 12.52
N ILE A 86 -25.90 -1.34 11.55
CA ILE A 86 -25.74 -2.79 11.42
C ILE A 86 -24.38 -3.19 11.97
N ASP A 87 -24.32 -4.26 12.78
CA ASP A 87 -23.05 -4.91 13.10
C ASP A 87 -22.50 -5.59 11.84
N THR A 88 -21.73 -4.83 11.07
CA THR A 88 -21.13 -5.28 9.81
C THR A 88 -20.13 -6.39 10.06
N ARG A 89 -19.46 -6.44 11.22
CA ARG A 89 -18.57 -7.53 11.61
C ARG A 89 -19.33 -8.83 11.81
N GLU A 90 -20.45 -8.81 12.52
CA GLU A 90 -21.30 -9.99 12.70
C GLU A 90 -21.85 -10.48 11.34
N LEU A 91 -22.29 -9.56 10.48
CA LEU A 91 -22.77 -9.89 9.14
C LEU A 91 -21.66 -10.50 8.27
N THR A 92 -20.45 -9.93 8.28
CA THR A 92 -19.29 -10.47 7.56
C THR A 92 -18.94 -11.88 8.04
N LYS A 93 -19.01 -12.15 9.35
CA LYS A 93 -18.82 -13.51 9.87
C LYS A 93 -19.89 -14.48 9.36
N LYS A 94 -21.17 -14.07 9.39
CA LYS A 94 -22.28 -14.88 8.86
C LYS A 94 -22.06 -15.21 7.39
N ILE A 95 -21.68 -14.23 6.57
CA ILE A 95 -21.35 -14.43 5.14
C ILE A 95 -20.16 -15.39 4.99
N ARG A 96 -19.08 -15.20 5.74
CA ARG A 96 -17.88 -16.05 5.66
C ARG A 96 -18.17 -17.51 6.04
N GLU A 97 -18.99 -17.74 7.06
CA GLU A 97 -19.32 -19.08 7.57
C GLU A 97 -20.22 -19.87 6.61
N ASN A 98 -21.23 -19.20 6.04
CA ASN A 98 -22.26 -19.81 5.20
C ASN A 98 -21.99 -19.70 3.68
N GLY A 99 -21.03 -18.86 3.28
CA GLY A 99 -20.65 -18.64 1.90
C GLY A 99 -21.46 -17.55 1.18
N THR A 100 -21.80 -17.76 -0.09
CA THR A 100 -22.64 -16.78 -0.83
C THR A 100 -24.07 -16.80 -0.26
N ILE A 101 -24.48 -15.71 0.37
CA ILE A 101 -25.82 -15.54 0.95
C ILE A 101 -26.62 -14.59 0.05
N LEU A 102 -27.88 -14.95 -0.24
CA LEU A 102 -28.85 -14.03 -0.83
C LEU A 102 -29.43 -13.14 0.28
N GLY A 103 -29.55 -11.85 0.01
CA GLY A 103 -30.09 -10.87 0.96
C GLY A 103 -31.02 -9.88 0.28
N ARG A 104 -31.78 -9.15 1.11
CA ARG A 104 -32.64 -8.05 0.69
C ARG A 104 -32.68 -7.00 1.81
N ILE A 105 -32.71 -5.72 1.43
CA ILE A 105 -33.06 -4.61 2.33
C ILE A 105 -34.56 -4.37 2.22
N THR A 106 -35.29 -4.38 3.34
CA THR A 106 -36.73 -4.12 3.39
C THR A 106 -37.03 -2.95 4.34
N TYR A 107 -38.00 -2.11 3.98
CA TYR A 107 -38.45 -1.00 4.82
C TYR A 107 -39.19 -1.44 6.08
N GLU A 108 -39.91 -2.56 5.98
CA GLU A 108 -40.65 -3.16 7.09
C GLU A 108 -40.16 -4.58 7.33
N LEU A 109 -40.36 -5.07 8.55
CA LEU A 109 -40.14 -6.48 8.85
C LEU A 109 -41.09 -7.34 8.01
N PRO A 110 -40.60 -8.43 7.40
CA PRO A 110 -41.45 -9.35 6.67
C PRO A 110 -42.56 -9.90 7.57
N LYS A 111 -43.81 -9.86 7.10
CA LYS A 111 -44.91 -10.60 7.75
C LYS A 111 -44.58 -12.10 7.70
N PRO A 112 -44.89 -12.88 8.75
CA PRO A 112 -44.52 -14.30 8.85
C PRO A 112 -44.91 -15.17 7.64
N ASP A 113 -46.00 -14.83 6.95
CA ASP A 113 -46.56 -15.61 5.84
C ASP A 113 -46.23 -15.05 4.44
N THR A 114 -45.36 -14.04 4.33
CA THR A 114 -44.99 -13.48 3.02
C THR A 114 -43.94 -14.39 2.35
N ASP A 115 -44.27 -14.98 1.20
CA ASP A 115 -43.30 -15.71 0.37
C ASP A 115 -42.24 -14.73 -0.16
N MET A 116 -41.11 -14.64 0.53
CA MET A 116 -39.98 -13.81 0.16
C MET A 116 -38.94 -14.61 -0.62
N LYS A 117 -39.31 -15.09 -1.82
CA LYS A 117 -38.33 -15.68 -2.73
C LYS A 117 -37.25 -14.66 -3.06
N LEU A 118 -36.04 -14.95 -2.60
CA LEU A 118 -34.84 -14.20 -2.97
C LEU A 118 -34.40 -14.65 -4.36
N LEU A 119 -34.11 -13.67 -5.22
CA LEU A 119 -33.63 -13.93 -6.58
C LEU A 119 -32.10 -13.94 -6.55
N ASP A 120 -31.48 -14.97 -7.13
CA ASP A 120 -30.04 -15.01 -7.31
C ASP A 120 -29.64 -14.23 -8.58
N PRO A 121 -28.95 -13.08 -8.47
CA PRO A 121 -28.53 -12.31 -9.64
C PRO A 121 -27.54 -13.10 -10.52
N ASN A 122 -26.81 -14.08 -9.98
CA ASN A 122 -25.85 -14.89 -10.75
C ASN A 122 -26.52 -15.82 -11.77
N SER A 123 -27.84 -16.00 -11.69
CA SER A 123 -28.61 -16.76 -12.69
C SER A 123 -28.82 -16.00 -14.00
N ARG A 124 -28.61 -14.67 -13.99
CA ARG A 124 -28.71 -13.80 -15.17
C ARG A 124 -27.34 -13.52 -15.78
N ASN A 125 -27.34 -13.05 -17.02
CA ASN A 125 -26.13 -12.56 -17.67
C ASN A 125 -25.87 -11.09 -17.28
N LEU A 126 -25.31 -10.88 -16.08
CA LEU A 126 -25.00 -9.54 -15.57
C LEU A 126 -24.01 -8.78 -16.47
N VAL A 127 -23.16 -9.50 -17.20
CA VAL A 127 -22.25 -8.90 -18.19
C VAL A 127 -23.02 -8.20 -19.31
N ASP A 128 -24.09 -8.81 -19.82
CA ASP A 128 -24.93 -8.19 -20.86
C ASP A 128 -25.61 -6.91 -20.36
N GLU A 129 -25.99 -6.87 -19.08
CA GLU A 129 -26.60 -5.70 -18.46
C GLU A 129 -25.62 -4.54 -18.33
N CYS A 130 -24.37 -4.83 -17.96
CA CYS A 130 -23.33 -3.82 -17.78
C CYS A 130 -22.70 -3.36 -19.10
N SER A 131 -22.52 -4.26 -20.06
CA SER A 131 -21.71 -4.02 -21.26
C SER A 131 -22.24 -2.88 -22.13
N VAL A 132 -21.33 -2.09 -22.70
CA VAL A 132 -21.64 -1.09 -23.72
C VAL A 132 -22.44 -1.70 -24.87
N LYS A 133 -23.39 -0.93 -25.40
CA LYS A 133 -24.28 -1.42 -26.48
C LYS A 133 -23.70 -1.23 -27.88
N LYS A 134 -22.72 -0.35 -28.04
CA LYS A 134 -22.03 -0.05 -29.29
C LYS A 134 -20.55 0.18 -29.02
N PRO A 135 -19.66 -0.08 -30.00
CA PRO A 135 -18.24 0.24 -29.85
C PRO A 135 -17.98 1.71 -29.52
N ILE A 136 -17.05 1.96 -28.60
CA ILE A 136 -16.57 3.29 -28.21
C ILE A 136 -15.07 3.34 -28.42
N VAL A 137 -14.57 4.42 -29.03
CA VAL A 137 -13.14 4.60 -29.31
C VAL A 137 -12.56 5.68 -28.41
N TYR A 138 -11.54 5.33 -27.65
CA TYR A 138 -10.74 6.23 -26.84
C TYR A 138 -9.37 6.44 -27.49
N ASN A 139 -8.87 7.67 -27.42
CA ASN A 139 -7.60 8.08 -28.05
C ASN A 139 -7.52 7.64 -29.53
N PRO A 140 -8.38 8.18 -30.43
CA PRO A 140 -8.54 7.68 -31.79
C PRO A 140 -7.27 7.77 -32.65
N SER A 141 -6.35 8.69 -32.33
CA SER A 141 -5.04 8.84 -32.97
C SER A 141 -3.93 8.00 -32.32
N GLY A 142 -4.24 7.26 -31.26
CA GLY A 142 -3.30 6.47 -30.49
C GLY A 142 -2.80 5.21 -31.22
N SER A 143 -1.74 4.63 -30.68
CA SER A 143 -1.15 3.38 -31.14
C SER A 143 -0.43 2.69 -29.98
N PRO A 144 -0.48 1.36 -29.86
CA PRO A 144 -1.16 0.40 -30.74
C PRO A 144 -2.69 0.40 -30.60
N ARG A 145 -3.40 -0.30 -31.50
CA ARG A 145 -4.86 -0.47 -31.44
C ARG A 145 -5.23 -1.66 -30.56
N ILE A 146 -5.88 -1.40 -29.44
CA ILE A 146 -6.34 -2.41 -28.49
C ILE A 146 -7.84 -2.58 -28.62
N CYS A 147 -8.31 -3.80 -28.86
CA CYS A 147 -9.72 -4.15 -28.74
C CYS A 147 -9.98 -4.60 -27.31
N ALA A 148 -10.82 -3.86 -26.57
CA ALA A 148 -11.20 -4.16 -25.21
C ALA A 148 -12.63 -4.70 -25.19
N ILE A 149 -12.83 -5.95 -24.76
CA ILE A 149 -14.18 -6.51 -24.58
C ILE A 149 -14.73 -5.98 -23.25
N ASP A 150 -15.85 -5.26 -23.30
CA ASP A 150 -16.52 -4.77 -22.10
C ASP A 150 -17.35 -5.87 -21.43
N CYS A 151 -16.77 -6.50 -20.43
CA CYS A 151 -17.45 -7.45 -19.57
C CYS A 151 -18.06 -6.80 -18.31
N GLY A 152 -18.03 -5.48 -18.17
CA GLY A 152 -18.19 -4.77 -16.89
C GLY A 152 -16.93 -4.03 -16.46
N LEU A 153 -16.17 -3.53 -17.45
CA LEU A 153 -14.94 -2.77 -17.31
C LEU A 153 -15.00 -1.63 -16.28
N LYS A 154 -13.92 -1.46 -15.52
CA LYS A 154 -13.63 -0.25 -14.75
C LYS A 154 -12.93 0.79 -15.61
N LEU A 155 -13.39 2.04 -15.59
CA LEU A 155 -12.86 3.12 -16.43
C LEU A 155 -11.34 3.29 -16.31
N ASN A 156 -10.76 2.99 -15.15
CA ASN A 156 -9.31 3.12 -14.98
C ASN A 156 -8.50 2.19 -15.89
N GLN A 157 -9.06 1.06 -16.36
CA GLN A 157 -8.41 0.21 -17.37
C GLN A 157 -8.21 0.96 -18.70
N ILE A 158 -9.18 1.79 -19.10
CA ILE A 158 -9.04 2.67 -20.28
C ILE A 158 -7.96 3.72 -20.01
N ARG A 159 -7.97 4.33 -18.82
CA ARG A 159 -6.97 5.35 -18.44
C ARG A 159 -5.55 4.77 -18.49
N CYS A 160 -5.32 3.57 -17.95
CA CYS A 160 -4.02 2.89 -17.98
C CYS A 160 -3.49 2.68 -19.42
N PHE A 161 -4.35 2.29 -20.36
CA PHE A 161 -3.96 2.11 -21.76
C PHE A 161 -3.73 3.43 -22.50
N VAL A 162 -4.63 4.40 -22.35
CA VAL A 162 -4.54 5.70 -23.04
C VAL A 162 -3.35 6.50 -22.54
N ALA A 163 -3.05 6.48 -21.24
CA ALA A 163 -1.85 7.11 -20.66
C ALA A 163 -0.55 6.59 -21.28
N ARG A 164 -0.56 5.35 -21.80
CA ARG A 164 0.57 4.69 -22.49
C ARG A 164 0.52 4.85 -24.01
N GLY A 165 -0.37 5.71 -24.51
CA GLY A 165 -0.49 6.11 -25.91
C GLY A 165 -1.39 5.22 -26.77
N ALA A 166 -1.99 4.16 -26.23
CA ALA A 166 -2.79 3.22 -27.00
C ALA A 166 -4.12 3.82 -27.47
N ARG A 167 -4.58 3.41 -28.66
CA ARG A 167 -5.98 3.60 -29.09
C ARG A 167 -6.78 2.42 -28.56
N VAL A 168 -7.83 2.67 -27.78
CA VAL A 168 -8.66 1.62 -27.21
C VAL A 168 -10.03 1.64 -27.85
N GLU A 169 -10.45 0.51 -28.40
CA GLU A 169 -11.80 0.30 -28.90
C GLU A 169 -12.53 -0.64 -27.95
N LEU A 170 -13.38 -0.06 -27.11
CA LEU A 170 -14.23 -0.77 -26.17
C LEU A 170 -15.45 -1.32 -26.92
N VAL A 171 -15.60 -2.64 -26.95
CA VAL A 171 -16.66 -3.32 -27.71
C VAL A 171 -17.62 -4.09 -26.78
N PRO A 172 -18.87 -4.32 -27.21
CA PRO A 172 -19.82 -5.16 -26.45
C PRO A 172 -19.26 -6.54 -26.12
N TRP A 173 -19.73 -7.15 -25.02
CA TRP A 173 -19.27 -8.45 -24.52
C TRP A 173 -19.38 -9.59 -25.56
N ASN A 174 -20.36 -9.51 -26.46
CA ASN A 174 -20.68 -10.49 -27.49
C ASN A 174 -20.20 -10.07 -28.89
N TYR A 175 -19.29 -9.09 -28.99
CA TYR A 175 -18.80 -8.56 -30.25
C TYR A 175 -18.12 -9.63 -31.12
N ASN A 176 -18.37 -9.59 -32.43
CA ASN A 176 -17.72 -10.50 -33.38
C ASN A 176 -16.29 -10.03 -33.66
N LEU A 177 -15.31 -10.70 -33.05
CA LEU A 177 -13.91 -10.28 -33.11
C LEU A 177 -13.29 -10.61 -34.47
N ASN A 178 -12.43 -9.71 -34.95
CA ASN A 178 -11.62 -9.90 -36.15
C ASN A 178 -10.16 -9.52 -35.86
N ALA A 179 -9.26 -10.50 -35.80
CA ALA A 179 -7.86 -10.31 -35.44
C ALA A 179 -7.08 -9.35 -36.38
N SER A 180 -7.60 -9.00 -37.56
CA SER A 180 -6.95 -8.05 -38.47
C SER A 180 -7.24 -6.58 -38.15
N THR A 181 -8.24 -6.29 -37.31
CA THR A 181 -8.68 -4.90 -37.04
C THR A 181 -8.01 -4.27 -35.82
N PHE A 182 -7.29 -5.06 -35.01
CA PHE A 182 -6.60 -4.60 -33.80
C PHE A 182 -5.29 -5.36 -33.60
N ASP A 183 -4.41 -4.78 -32.78
CA ASP A 183 -3.04 -5.25 -32.59
C ASP A 183 -2.88 -6.06 -31.29
N GLY A 184 -3.78 -5.86 -30.32
CA GLY A 184 -3.89 -6.66 -29.09
C GLY A 184 -5.32 -6.77 -28.59
N LEU A 185 -5.63 -7.88 -27.90
CA LEU A 185 -6.94 -8.15 -27.30
C LEU A 185 -6.87 -7.98 -25.77
N PHE A 186 -7.79 -7.20 -25.23
CA PHE A 186 -7.98 -7.04 -23.80
C PHE A 186 -9.39 -7.52 -23.40
N ILE A 187 -9.49 -8.22 -22.27
CA ILE A 187 -10.76 -8.74 -21.73
C ILE A 187 -10.90 -8.19 -20.31
N SER A 188 -11.89 -7.33 -20.09
CA SER A 188 -12.03 -6.60 -18.83
C SER A 188 -12.50 -7.49 -17.67
N ASN A 189 -12.50 -6.91 -16.47
CA ASN A 189 -13.26 -7.40 -15.33
C ASN A 189 -14.78 -7.39 -15.60
N GLY A 190 -15.56 -7.95 -14.68
CA GLY A 190 -17.01 -7.93 -14.75
C GLY A 190 -17.72 -8.71 -13.64
N PRO A 191 -19.05 -8.60 -13.56
CA PRO A 191 -19.89 -9.32 -12.60
C PRO A 191 -20.30 -10.71 -13.09
N GLY A 192 -20.81 -11.52 -12.16
CA GLY A 192 -21.54 -12.75 -12.47
C GLY A 192 -20.70 -14.00 -12.68
N ASP A 193 -21.35 -15.06 -13.14
CA ASP A 193 -20.75 -16.38 -13.38
C ASP A 193 -20.15 -16.46 -14.80
N PRO A 194 -18.84 -16.76 -14.98
CA PRO A 194 -18.24 -16.87 -16.32
C PRO A 194 -18.93 -17.88 -17.25
N VAL A 195 -19.64 -18.87 -16.72
CA VAL A 195 -20.31 -19.92 -17.51
C VAL A 195 -21.43 -19.38 -18.40
N VAL A 196 -22.02 -18.22 -18.05
CA VAL A 196 -23.08 -17.60 -18.86
C VAL A 196 -22.54 -16.86 -20.09
N CYS A 197 -21.25 -16.52 -20.12
CA CYS A 197 -20.60 -15.73 -21.17
C CYS A 197 -20.09 -16.57 -22.37
N LYS A 198 -20.87 -17.57 -22.81
CA LYS A 198 -20.46 -18.52 -23.87
C LYS A 198 -20.11 -17.85 -25.19
N ALA A 199 -20.81 -16.78 -25.55
CA ALA A 199 -20.55 -16.04 -26.79
C ALA A 199 -19.14 -15.43 -26.77
N THR A 200 -18.75 -14.77 -25.67
CA THR A 200 -17.41 -14.20 -25.48
C THR A 200 -16.33 -15.28 -25.51
N VAL A 201 -16.53 -16.40 -24.80
CA VAL A 201 -15.59 -17.53 -24.80
C VAL A 201 -15.37 -18.05 -26.22
N THR A 202 -16.43 -18.18 -27.03
CA THR A 202 -16.35 -18.61 -28.43
C THR A 202 -15.49 -17.65 -29.27
N GLN A 203 -15.64 -16.34 -29.06
CA GLN A 203 -14.84 -15.33 -29.76
C GLN A 203 -13.37 -15.35 -29.31
N ILE A 204 -13.08 -15.55 -28.03
CA ILE A 204 -11.70 -15.71 -27.53
C ILE A 204 -11.06 -16.96 -28.15
N GLN A 205 -11.77 -18.09 -28.18
CA GLN A 205 -11.31 -19.33 -28.82
C GLN A 205 -11.01 -19.15 -30.31
N LYS A 206 -11.84 -18.36 -31.01
CA LYS A 206 -11.60 -18.00 -32.41
C LYS A 206 -10.27 -17.26 -32.55
N ILE A 207 -10.04 -16.21 -31.76
CA ILE A 207 -8.80 -15.40 -31.82
C ILE A 207 -7.55 -16.22 -31.48
N LEU A 208 -7.62 -17.10 -30.47
CA LEU A 208 -6.53 -18.00 -30.08
C LEU A 208 -6.13 -18.98 -31.21
N LYS A 209 -7.07 -19.36 -32.07
CA LYS A 209 -6.83 -20.25 -33.22
C LYS A 209 -6.33 -19.50 -34.44
N GLU A 210 -6.87 -18.32 -34.70
CA GLU A 210 -6.62 -17.54 -35.92
C GLU A 210 -5.34 -16.69 -35.86
N SER A 211 -4.85 -16.35 -34.65
CA SER A 211 -3.76 -15.39 -34.51
C SER A 211 -2.92 -15.57 -33.24
N ASN A 212 -1.74 -14.96 -33.22
CA ASN A 212 -0.88 -14.86 -32.05
C ASN A 212 -0.86 -13.43 -31.46
N ILE A 213 -1.95 -12.66 -31.59
CA ILE A 213 -1.96 -11.27 -31.07
C ILE A 213 -1.88 -11.34 -29.56
N PRO A 214 -1.19 -10.41 -28.87
CA PRO A 214 -1.16 -10.43 -27.42
C PRO A 214 -2.57 -10.39 -26.84
N ILE A 215 -2.80 -11.19 -25.78
CA ILE A 215 -4.07 -11.25 -25.07
C ILE A 215 -3.83 -11.02 -23.58
N PHE A 216 -4.58 -10.09 -23.00
CA PHE A 216 -4.56 -9.80 -21.57
C PHE A 216 -5.98 -9.83 -20.98
N GLY A 217 -6.20 -10.64 -19.94
CA GLY A 217 -7.47 -10.72 -19.22
C GLY A 217 -7.35 -10.30 -17.76
N ILE A 218 -8.33 -9.58 -17.24
CA ILE A 218 -8.41 -9.13 -15.84
C ILE A 218 -9.68 -9.67 -15.19
N CYS A 219 -9.57 -10.23 -13.98
CA CYS A 219 -10.70 -10.72 -13.17
C CYS A 219 -11.63 -11.68 -13.93
N LEU A 220 -12.84 -11.25 -14.31
CA LEU A 220 -13.71 -12.06 -15.18
C LEU A 220 -13.03 -12.40 -16.51
N GLY A 221 -12.26 -11.48 -17.11
CA GLY A 221 -11.47 -11.74 -18.30
C GLY A 221 -10.42 -12.83 -18.14
N HIS A 222 -9.84 -12.98 -16.93
CA HIS A 222 -8.99 -14.12 -16.60
C HIS A 222 -9.76 -15.44 -16.60
N GLN A 223 -10.97 -15.45 -16.02
CA GLN A 223 -11.83 -16.62 -16.00
C GLN A 223 -12.32 -17.01 -17.40
N LEU A 224 -12.68 -16.03 -18.24
CA LEU A 224 -13.13 -16.25 -19.62
C LEU A 224 -12.00 -16.76 -20.52
N LEU A 225 -10.78 -16.20 -20.41
CA LEU A 225 -9.62 -16.71 -21.12
C LEU A 225 -9.28 -18.14 -20.67
N SER A 226 -9.30 -18.41 -19.36
CA SER A 226 -9.06 -19.74 -18.81
C SER A 226 -10.10 -20.75 -19.30
N THR A 227 -11.37 -20.36 -19.37
CA THR A 227 -12.45 -21.20 -19.91
C THR A 227 -12.25 -21.45 -21.41
N ALA A 228 -11.82 -20.44 -22.17
CA ALA A 228 -11.55 -20.56 -23.60
C ALA A 228 -10.46 -21.60 -23.91
N ILE A 229 -9.46 -21.75 -23.04
CA ILE A 229 -8.40 -22.76 -23.17
C ILE A 229 -8.76 -24.12 -22.54
N GLY A 230 -9.97 -24.27 -21.99
CA GLY A 230 -10.48 -25.55 -21.48
C GLY A 230 -10.38 -25.74 -19.96
N CYS A 231 -10.02 -24.71 -19.19
CA CYS A 231 -10.04 -24.79 -17.72
C CYS A 231 -11.47 -24.79 -17.18
N LYS A 232 -11.64 -25.32 -15.97
CA LYS A 232 -12.88 -25.21 -15.20
C LYS A 232 -12.85 -23.99 -14.28
N THR A 233 -14.01 -23.37 -14.10
CA THR A 233 -14.25 -22.36 -13.07
C THR A 233 -15.17 -22.92 -12.00
N TYR A 234 -15.10 -22.39 -10.78
CA TYR A 234 -15.97 -22.78 -9.68
C TYR A 234 -16.33 -21.58 -8.82
N LYS A 235 -17.51 -21.64 -8.17
CA LYS A 235 -17.92 -20.66 -7.17
C LYS A 235 -17.12 -20.90 -5.89
N MET A 236 -16.48 -19.86 -5.39
CA MET A 236 -15.76 -19.91 -4.11
C MET A 236 -16.76 -19.95 -2.95
N LYS A 237 -16.38 -20.57 -1.82
CA LYS A 237 -17.21 -20.55 -0.61
C LYS A 237 -17.50 -19.10 -0.22
N TYR A 238 -16.46 -18.31 -0.01
CA TYR A 238 -16.49 -16.87 0.07
C TYR A 238 -15.52 -16.33 -0.98
N GLY A 239 -15.90 -15.23 -1.63
CA GLY A 239 -15.07 -14.61 -2.66
C GLY A 239 -13.92 -13.80 -2.06
N ASN A 240 -12.90 -13.55 -2.86
CA ASN A 240 -11.81 -12.65 -2.54
C ASN A 240 -12.25 -11.21 -2.84
N ARG A 241 -12.44 -10.43 -1.77
CA ARG A 241 -12.94 -9.05 -1.82
C ARG A 241 -12.16 -8.17 -0.85
N GLY A 242 -11.41 -7.20 -1.37
CA GLY A 242 -10.63 -6.26 -0.56
C GLY A 242 -9.41 -5.73 -1.30
N HIS A 243 -8.62 -4.90 -0.62
CA HIS A 243 -7.46 -4.19 -1.20
C HIS A 243 -6.11 -4.66 -0.64
N ASN A 244 -6.13 -5.68 0.22
CA ASN A 244 -4.99 -6.15 0.99
C ASN A 244 -4.64 -7.62 0.69
N LEU A 245 -4.91 -8.09 -0.54
CA LEU A 245 -4.76 -9.50 -0.88
C LEU A 245 -3.37 -9.80 -1.45
N PRO A 246 -2.49 -10.51 -0.71
CA PRO A 246 -1.16 -10.89 -1.18
C PRO A 246 -1.15 -11.92 -2.31
N CYS A 247 -0.63 -11.54 -3.47
CA CYS A 247 -0.42 -12.44 -4.60
C CYS A 247 1.08 -12.74 -4.80
N ILE A 248 1.44 -14.03 -4.78
CA ILE A 248 2.81 -14.50 -5.03
C ILE A 248 3.00 -14.77 -6.52
N HIS A 249 3.99 -14.12 -7.12
CA HIS A 249 4.41 -14.39 -8.48
C HIS A 249 5.29 -15.66 -8.54
N HIS A 250 4.93 -16.65 -9.35
CA HIS A 250 5.62 -17.94 -9.37
C HIS A 250 7.06 -17.88 -9.88
N GLY A 251 7.33 -16.99 -10.85
CA GLY A 251 8.65 -16.85 -11.48
C GLY A 251 9.70 -16.20 -10.58
N THR A 252 9.29 -15.27 -9.71
CA THR A 252 10.22 -14.49 -8.86
C THR A 252 10.06 -14.76 -7.37
N LYS A 253 8.98 -15.44 -6.95
CA LYS A 253 8.58 -15.64 -5.55
C LYS A 253 8.29 -14.36 -4.75
N ARG A 254 8.27 -13.21 -5.43
CA ARG A 254 7.84 -11.95 -4.83
C ARG A 254 6.33 -11.92 -4.62
N CYS A 255 5.92 -11.20 -3.59
CA CYS A 255 4.55 -11.02 -3.19
C CYS A 255 4.15 -9.55 -3.35
N PHE A 256 2.95 -9.32 -3.87
CA PHE A 256 2.41 -8.00 -4.18
C PHE A 256 1.03 -7.84 -3.55
N MET A 257 0.69 -6.65 -3.07
CA MET A 257 -0.66 -6.37 -2.59
C MET A 257 -1.57 -6.10 -3.79
N THR A 258 -2.77 -6.66 -3.74
CA THR A 258 -3.71 -6.58 -4.86
C THR A 258 -5.11 -6.23 -4.40
N SER A 259 -5.82 -5.48 -5.26
CA SER A 259 -7.26 -5.27 -5.16
C SER A 259 -8.01 -6.38 -5.87
N GLN A 260 -8.98 -6.98 -5.19
CA GLN A 260 -9.76 -8.11 -5.71
C GLN A 260 -11.23 -7.93 -5.41
N ASN A 261 -12.08 -8.32 -6.37
CA ASN A 261 -13.53 -8.36 -6.20
C ASN A 261 -14.13 -9.49 -7.06
N HIS A 262 -13.94 -10.75 -6.65
CA HIS A 262 -14.50 -11.89 -7.37
C HIS A 262 -15.04 -12.98 -6.44
N GLY A 263 -16.09 -13.68 -6.90
CA GLY A 263 -16.70 -14.81 -6.20
C GLY A 263 -16.49 -16.16 -6.88
N PHE A 264 -15.78 -16.17 -8.01
CA PHE A 264 -15.48 -17.36 -8.81
C PHE A 264 -13.96 -17.43 -9.02
N ALA A 265 -13.42 -18.63 -9.16
CA ALA A 265 -11.99 -18.85 -9.38
C ALA A 265 -11.76 -19.93 -10.44
N VAL A 266 -10.55 -19.94 -11.01
CA VAL A 266 -10.10 -20.93 -11.98
C VAL A 266 -9.46 -22.13 -11.25
N ASP A 267 -9.83 -23.34 -11.65
CA ASP A 267 -9.16 -24.55 -11.17
C ASP A 267 -7.84 -24.77 -11.93
N ALA A 268 -6.74 -24.35 -11.31
CA ALA A 268 -5.40 -24.50 -11.87
C ALA A 268 -5.00 -25.94 -12.20
N LYS A 269 -5.66 -26.97 -11.63
CA LYS A 269 -5.38 -28.38 -11.96
C LYS A 269 -5.86 -28.76 -13.37
N THR A 270 -6.73 -27.94 -13.95
CA THR A 270 -7.29 -28.14 -15.29
C THR A 270 -6.52 -27.38 -16.38
N LEU A 271 -5.41 -26.73 -16.02
CA LEU A 271 -4.58 -26.01 -16.98
C LEU A 271 -3.99 -26.96 -18.04
N PRO A 272 -4.10 -26.62 -19.34
CA PRO A 272 -3.39 -27.32 -20.40
C PRO A 272 -1.85 -27.24 -20.23
N SER A 273 -1.13 -28.20 -20.81
CA SER A 273 0.32 -28.35 -20.60
C SER A 273 1.19 -27.21 -21.17
N ASP A 274 0.64 -26.39 -22.07
CA ASP A 274 1.27 -25.20 -22.66
C ASP A 274 1.05 -23.92 -21.83
N TRP A 275 0.30 -24.02 -20.72
CA TRP A 275 0.04 -22.95 -19.77
C TRP A 275 0.65 -23.24 -18.41
N GLU A 276 0.84 -22.18 -17.64
CA GLU A 276 1.37 -22.22 -16.28
C GLU A 276 0.62 -21.24 -15.39
N VAL A 277 0.62 -21.52 -14.08
CA VAL A 277 0.16 -20.58 -13.06
C VAL A 277 1.15 -19.41 -13.00
N LEU A 278 0.62 -18.19 -13.09
CA LEU A 278 1.40 -16.96 -13.01
C LEU A 278 1.46 -16.41 -11.57
N PHE A 279 0.29 -16.26 -10.95
CA PHE A 279 0.13 -15.80 -9.57
C PHE A 279 -0.72 -16.76 -8.75
N THR A 280 -0.52 -16.74 -7.44
CA THR A 280 -1.35 -17.48 -6.46
C THR A 280 -1.58 -16.62 -5.23
N TYR A 281 -2.80 -16.64 -4.70
CA TYR A 281 -3.13 -15.96 -3.47
C TYR A 281 -2.41 -16.65 -2.30
N ALA A 282 -1.68 -15.88 -1.49
CA ALA A 282 -0.82 -16.44 -0.46
C ALA A 282 -1.59 -17.13 0.68
N ASN A 283 -2.86 -16.76 0.90
CA ASN A 283 -3.62 -17.19 2.07
C ASN A 283 -4.49 -18.44 1.86
N ASP A 284 -5.05 -18.66 0.66
CA ASP A 284 -5.90 -19.82 0.38
C ASP A 284 -5.46 -20.65 -0.82
N HIS A 285 -4.39 -20.21 -1.50
CA HIS A 285 -3.79 -20.85 -2.67
C HIS A 285 -4.68 -20.90 -3.93
N THR A 286 -5.67 -20.02 -4.06
CA THR A 286 -6.42 -19.85 -5.31
C THR A 286 -5.53 -19.36 -6.45
N ASN A 287 -5.93 -19.68 -7.68
CA ASN A 287 -5.26 -19.17 -8.86
C ASN A 287 -5.54 -17.67 -9.02
N GLU A 288 -4.47 -16.89 -9.18
CA GLU A 288 -4.56 -15.43 -9.33
C GLU A 288 -4.06 -14.95 -10.69
N GLY A 289 -3.77 -15.88 -11.59
CA GLY A 289 -3.32 -15.59 -12.93
C GLY A 289 -2.71 -16.80 -13.63
N ILE A 290 -2.69 -16.73 -14.96
CA ILE A 290 -2.12 -17.74 -15.84
C ILE A 290 -1.33 -17.09 -16.97
N ILE A 291 -0.37 -17.84 -17.50
CA ILE A 291 0.48 -17.38 -18.60
C ILE A 291 0.77 -18.55 -19.55
N HIS A 292 0.78 -18.27 -20.85
CA HIS A 292 1.22 -19.26 -21.83
C HIS A 292 2.75 -19.34 -21.83
N LYS A 293 3.30 -20.55 -21.97
CA LYS A 293 4.77 -20.78 -21.96
C LYS A 293 5.56 -20.08 -23.07
N THR A 294 4.92 -19.69 -24.17
CA THR A 294 5.60 -19.22 -25.40
C THR A 294 4.81 -18.13 -26.12
N LYS A 295 3.48 -18.25 -26.21
CA LYS A 295 2.63 -17.25 -26.86
C LYS A 295 2.40 -16.02 -25.97
N PRO A 296 2.06 -14.84 -26.53
CA PRO A 296 1.93 -13.60 -25.78
C PRO A 296 0.58 -13.48 -25.05
N TYR A 297 0.20 -14.51 -24.30
CA TYR A 297 -1.08 -14.56 -23.61
C TYR A 297 -0.86 -14.67 -22.11
N PHE A 298 -1.52 -13.81 -21.35
CA PHE A 298 -1.54 -13.91 -19.89
C PHE A 298 -2.82 -13.29 -19.34
N SER A 299 -3.13 -13.59 -18.09
CA SER A 299 -4.25 -12.96 -17.40
C SER A 299 -4.04 -13.00 -15.89
N VAL A 300 -4.72 -12.11 -15.17
CA VAL A 300 -4.68 -12.01 -13.71
C VAL A 300 -6.09 -11.91 -13.14
N GLN A 301 -6.31 -12.49 -11.98
CA GLN A 301 -7.62 -12.53 -11.33
C GLN A 301 -7.91 -11.26 -10.51
N PHE A 302 -6.87 -10.57 -10.05
CA PHE A 302 -6.94 -9.27 -9.39
C PHE A 302 -7.01 -8.10 -10.38
N HIS A 303 -7.16 -6.88 -9.86
CA HIS A 303 -7.37 -5.64 -10.60
C HIS A 303 -6.11 -4.75 -10.57
N PRO A 304 -5.16 -4.90 -11.52
CA PRO A 304 -3.96 -4.06 -11.58
C PRO A 304 -4.24 -2.60 -11.93
N GLU A 305 -5.45 -2.28 -12.41
CA GLU A 305 -5.93 -0.91 -12.59
C GLU A 305 -6.35 -0.24 -11.28
N HIS A 306 -6.24 -0.91 -10.12
CA HIS A 306 -6.51 -0.34 -8.79
C HIS A 306 -7.88 0.36 -8.69
N THR A 307 -7.98 1.58 -8.15
CA THR A 307 -9.21 2.40 -8.05
C THR A 307 -10.49 1.62 -7.66
N ASP A 308 -10.61 1.11 -6.43
CA ASP A 308 -9.76 1.31 -5.26
C ASP A 308 -8.68 0.24 -5.06
N GLY A 309 -7.71 0.59 -4.23
CA GLY A 309 -6.62 -0.29 -3.79
C GLY A 309 -5.24 0.04 -4.38
N PRO A 310 -4.25 -0.85 -4.17
CA PRO A 310 -2.85 -0.56 -4.40
C PRO A 310 -2.45 -0.59 -5.89
N GLU A 311 -1.52 0.29 -6.28
CA GLU A 311 -1.02 0.43 -7.67
C GLU A 311 0.15 -0.53 -8.00
N ASP A 312 0.46 -1.46 -7.09
CA ASP A 312 1.70 -2.26 -7.07
C ASP A 312 1.96 -3.09 -8.35
N LEU A 313 0.92 -3.36 -9.14
CA LEU A 313 0.99 -4.18 -10.37
C LEU A 313 0.44 -3.48 -11.63
N GLU A 314 0.33 -2.15 -11.65
CA GLU A 314 -0.08 -1.40 -12.86
C GLU A 314 0.87 -1.67 -14.06
N LEU A 315 2.13 -2.03 -13.79
CA LEU A 315 3.12 -2.38 -14.81
C LEU A 315 2.70 -3.55 -15.73
N LEU A 316 1.67 -4.32 -15.38
CA LEU A 316 1.11 -5.36 -16.24
C LEU A 316 0.53 -4.78 -17.55
N PHE A 317 0.03 -3.55 -17.52
CA PHE A 317 -0.38 -2.83 -18.73
C PHE A 317 0.82 -2.52 -19.64
N ASP A 318 1.97 -2.15 -19.07
CA ASP A 318 3.22 -1.95 -19.82
C ASP A 318 3.68 -3.25 -20.48
N ILE A 319 3.68 -4.36 -19.76
CA ILE A 319 4.07 -5.68 -20.29
C ILE A 319 3.22 -6.08 -21.49
N PHE A 320 1.90 -5.88 -21.40
CA PHE A 320 1.00 -6.18 -22.50
C PHE A 320 1.27 -5.29 -23.73
N LEU A 321 1.39 -3.97 -23.54
CA LEU A 321 1.63 -3.05 -24.64
C LEU A 321 3.00 -3.22 -25.28
N ASP A 322 4.03 -3.55 -24.49
CA ASP A 322 5.36 -3.89 -24.99
C ASP A 322 5.28 -5.13 -25.91
N ALA A 323 4.57 -6.18 -25.50
CA ALA A 323 4.38 -7.36 -26.33
C ALA A 323 3.65 -7.04 -27.65
N VAL A 324 2.70 -6.10 -27.65
CA VAL A 324 2.01 -5.63 -28.87
C VAL A 324 2.99 -4.87 -29.77
N LYS A 325 3.75 -3.92 -29.21
CA LYS A 325 4.72 -3.11 -29.95
C LYS A 325 5.84 -3.96 -30.56
N GLU A 326 6.40 -4.91 -29.80
CA GLU A 326 7.44 -5.83 -30.27
C GLU A 326 6.96 -6.70 -31.44
N ARG A 327 5.71 -7.19 -31.36
CA ARG A 327 5.11 -7.92 -32.47
C ARG A 327 4.96 -7.04 -33.71
N LEU A 328 4.50 -5.80 -33.56
CA LEU A 328 4.30 -4.87 -34.68
C LEU A 328 5.62 -4.45 -35.34
N SER A 329 6.71 -4.32 -34.58
CA SER A 329 8.01 -3.96 -35.13
C SER A 329 8.75 -5.11 -35.81
N GLY A 330 8.26 -6.36 -35.68
CA GLY A 330 8.92 -7.55 -36.25
C GLY A 330 10.22 -7.93 -35.55
N ASN A 331 10.51 -7.37 -34.36
CA ASN A 331 11.64 -7.77 -33.55
C ASN A 331 11.45 -9.21 -33.05
N ILE A 332 12.55 -9.95 -32.81
CA ILE A 332 12.47 -11.26 -32.14
C ILE A 332 11.92 -11.00 -30.73
N PRO A 333 10.66 -11.37 -30.43
CA PRO A 333 10.05 -10.96 -29.19
C PRO A 333 10.67 -11.76 -28.05
N LYS A 334 11.03 -11.08 -26.95
CA LYS A 334 11.17 -11.79 -25.68
C LYS A 334 9.80 -12.41 -25.39
N SER A 335 9.76 -13.66 -24.92
CA SER A 335 8.47 -14.22 -24.51
C SER A 335 7.86 -13.33 -23.42
N ILE A 336 6.53 -13.18 -23.42
CA ILE A 336 5.86 -12.32 -22.43
C ILE A 336 6.17 -12.77 -20.99
N LYS A 337 6.34 -14.09 -20.78
CA LYS A 337 6.80 -14.68 -19.52
C LYS A 337 8.18 -14.17 -19.12
N GLN A 338 9.11 -14.10 -20.05
CA GLN A 338 10.46 -13.59 -19.80
C GLN A 338 10.42 -12.10 -19.47
N ASN A 339 9.73 -11.27 -20.28
CA ASN A 339 9.60 -9.84 -20.03
C ASN A 339 8.96 -9.58 -18.64
N LEU A 340 7.86 -10.25 -18.34
CA LEU A 340 7.18 -10.14 -17.04
C LEU A 340 8.09 -10.57 -15.88
N THR A 341 8.76 -11.71 -16.01
CA THR A 341 9.67 -12.20 -14.97
C THR A 341 10.83 -11.23 -14.77
N GLU A 342 11.43 -10.70 -15.84
CA GLU A 342 12.52 -9.72 -15.76
C GLU A 342 12.07 -8.44 -15.06
N LYS A 343 10.91 -7.87 -15.43
CA LYS A 343 10.38 -6.65 -14.79
C LYS A 343 10.02 -6.83 -13.31
N LEU A 344 9.57 -8.02 -12.92
CA LEU A 344 9.25 -8.32 -11.52
C LEU A 344 10.47 -8.81 -10.73
N THR A 345 11.57 -9.19 -11.37
CA THR A 345 12.74 -9.73 -10.69
C THR A 345 13.42 -8.66 -9.86
N TYR A 346 13.67 -8.98 -8.59
CA TYR A 346 14.56 -8.22 -7.74
C TYR A 346 15.76 -9.08 -7.37
N LYS A 347 16.95 -8.50 -7.45
CA LYS A 347 18.19 -9.14 -6.97
C LYS A 347 18.58 -8.47 -5.65
N PRO A 348 18.45 -9.16 -4.52
CA PRO A 348 18.90 -8.65 -3.23
C PRO A 348 20.38 -8.24 -3.28
N ARG A 349 20.72 -7.15 -2.60
CA ARG A 349 22.12 -6.78 -2.41
C ARG A 349 22.80 -7.77 -1.46
N LEU A 350 24.06 -8.09 -1.72
CA LEU A 350 24.82 -9.07 -0.94
C LEU A 350 25.10 -8.61 0.50
N ASP A 351 25.19 -7.30 0.72
CA ASP A 351 25.37 -6.71 2.05
C ASP A 351 24.12 -6.87 2.92
N ILE A 352 22.93 -6.82 2.31
CA ILE A 352 21.63 -6.96 3.00
C ILE A 352 21.32 -8.42 3.35
N THR A 353 21.61 -9.36 2.46
CA THR A 353 21.32 -10.78 2.70
C THR A 353 22.29 -11.42 3.68
N LEU A 354 21.82 -12.40 4.47
CA LEU A 354 22.66 -13.20 5.36
C LEU A 354 22.96 -14.57 4.73
N PRO A 355 24.19 -14.83 4.24
CA PRO A 355 24.54 -16.13 3.69
C PRO A 355 24.51 -17.25 4.74
N GLU A 356 24.91 -16.94 5.96
CA GLU A 356 24.85 -17.83 7.12
C GLU A 356 24.04 -17.16 8.23
N ARG A 357 23.19 -17.93 8.91
CA ARG A 357 22.42 -17.40 10.05
C ARG A 357 23.36 -17.18 11.25
N PRO A 358 23.21 -16.05 11.96
CA PRO A 358 24.03 -15.78 13.14
C PRO A 358 23.68 -16.75 14.26
N LYS A 359 24.70 -17.25 14.97
CA LYS A 359 24.50 -18.13 16.13
C LYS A 359 24.22 -17.34 17.40
N LYS A 360 24.74 -16.12 17.45
CA LYS A 360 24.69 -15.22 18.61
C LYS A 360 24.49 -13.79 18.14
N VAL A 361 23.47 -13.11 18.68
CA VAL A 361 23.07 -11.76 18.32
C VAL A 361 23.10 -10.85 19.53
N LEU A 362 23.72 -9.69 19.37
CA LEU A 362 23.68 -8.58 20.31
C LEU A 362 22.50 -7.67 20.01
N ILE A 363 21.74 -7.31 21.03
CA ILE A 363 20.62 -6.38 20.95
C ILE A 363 20.97 -5.19 21.85
N LEU A 364 20.96 -3.99 21.27
CA LEU A 364 21.08 -2.76 22.03
C LEU A 364 19.69 -2.33 22.49
N GLY A 365 19.46 -2.32 23.80
CA GLY A 365 18.18 -1.95 24.40
C GLY A 365 17.93 -0.44 24.39
N SER A 366 16.88 -0.02 25.09
CA SER A 366 16.40 1.36 25.11
C SER A 366 17.26 2.35 25.90
N GLY A 367 18.15 1.88 26.78
CA GLY A 367 18.71 2.77 27.79
C GLY A 367 17.67 3.16 28.86
N GLY A 368 17.97 4.22 29.61
CA GLY A 368 17.02 4.80 30.57
C GLY A 368 15.81 5.43 29.88
N LEU A 369 14.66 5.47 30.57
CA LEU A 369 13.47 6.14 30.06
C LEU A 369 13.67 7.66 30.09
N SER A 370 13.38 8.33 28.97
CA SER A 370 13.33 9.79 28.87
C SER A 370 12.08 10.23 28.12
N ILE A 371 11.67 11.49 28.26
CA ILE A 371 10.58 12.04 27.45
C ILE A 371 10.94 11.85 25.98
N GLY A 372 10.04 11.25 25.19
CA GLY A 372 10.26 10.90 23.78
C GLY A 372 10.95 9.54 23.53
N GLN A 373 11.39 8.82 24.57
CA GLN A 373 11.96 7.47 24.46
C GLN A 373 11.54 6.63 25.68
N ALA A 374 10.42 5.94 25.56
CA ALA A 374 9.75 5.30 26.69
C ALA A 374 9.67 3.75 26.56
N GLY A 375 8.56 3.15 27.00
CA GLY A 375 8.39 1.70 27.09
C GLY A 375 8.17 0.97 25.76
N GLU A 376 8.00 1.69 24.65
CA GLU A 376 7.86 1.15 23.30
C GLU A 376 9.06 0.27 22.89
N PHE A 377 10.26 0.62 23.38
CA PHE A 377 11.50 -0.09 23.10
C PHE A 377 11.70 -1.32 24.00
N ASP A 378 11.12 -1.32 25.21
CA ASP A 378 11.02 -2.50 26.06
C ASP A 378 10.16 -3.58 25.37
N TYR A 379 8.99 -3.18 24.85
CA TYR A 379 8.15 -4.06 24.03
C TYR A 379 8.88 -4.55 22.77
N SER A 380 9.46 -3.63 22.01
CA SER A 380 10.11 -3.92 20.73
C SER A 380 11.29 -4.88 20.89
N GLY A 381 12.19 -4.59 21.82
CA GLY A 381 13.33 -5.42 22.13
C GLY A 381 12.93 -6.81 22.65
N SER A 382 11.84 -6.90 23.41
CA SER A 382 11.30 -8.19 23.89
C SER A 382 10.75 -9.05 22.74
N GLN A 383 10.07 -8.43 21.76
CA GLN A 383 9.60 -9.13 20.56
C GLN A 383 10.77 -9.62 19.69
N ALA A 384 11.85 -8.83 19.58
CA ALA A 384 13.06 -9.24 18.88
C ALA A 384 13.70 -10.49 19.50
N ILE A 385 13.83 -10.50 20.84
CA ILE A 385 14.36 -11.65 21.58
C ILE A 385 13.51 -12.89 21.32
N LYS A 386 12.17 -12.76 21.35
CA LYS A 386 11.24 -13.86 21.05
C LYS A 386 11.47 -14.40 19.63
N ALA A 387 11.53 -13.53 18.63
CA ALA A 387 11.74 -13.92 17.24
C ALA A 387 13.06 -14.68 17.03
N LEU A 388 14.15 -14.20 17.65
CA LEU A 388 15.47 -14.82 17.59
C LEU A 388 15.52 -16.18 18.31
N LYS A 389 14.85 -16.30 19.46
CA LYS A 389 14.77 -17.56 20.21
C LYS A 389 14.05 -18.68 19.45
N GLU A 390 12.98 -18.35 18.74
CA GLU A 390 12.29 -19.32 17.88
C GLU A 390 13.20 -19.84 16.75
N GLU A 391 14.15 -19.04 16.30
CA GLU A 391 15.18 -19.43 15.32
C GLU A 391 16.41 -20.07 15.98
N LYS A 392 16.36 -20.34 17.30
CA LYS A 392 17.44 -20.96 18.11
C LYS A 392 18.74 -20.14 18.11
N ILE A 393 18.62 -18.82 18.05
CA ILE A 393 19.75 -17.89 18.09
C ILE A 393 19.98 -17.42 19.53
N GLN A 394 21.23 -17.45 19.98
CA GLN A 394 21.59 -16.95 21.32
C GLN A 394 21.49 -15.43 21.36
N THR A 395 20.84 -14.89 22.39
CA THR A 395 20.53 -13.47 22.54
C THR A 395 21.33 -12.84 23.68
N ILE A 396 22.04 -11.77 23.37
CA ILE A 396 22.73 -10.92 24.35
C ILE A 396 22.08 -9.55 24.32
N LEU A 397 21.65 -9.08 25.48
CA LEU A 397 21.05 -7.76 25.64
C LEU A 397 21.97 -6.86 26.43
N ILE A 398 22.18 -5.62 25.96
CA ILE A 398 22.70 -4.54 26.79
C ILE A 398 21.56 -3.56 27.04
N ASN A 399 21.18 -3.40 28.31
CA ASN A 399 20.21 -2.38 28.72
C ASN A 399 20.49 -1.97 30.17
N PRO A 400 20.86 -0.71 30.45
CA PRO A 400 21.09 -0.24 31.82
C PRO A 400 19.79 -0.12 32.64
N ASN A 401 18.61 -0.09 32.01
CA ASN A 401 17.35 0.06 32.71
C ASN A 401 16.88 -1.26 33.33
N ILE A 402 17.06 -1.38 34.65
CA ILE A 402 16.69 -2.55 35.45
C ILE A 402 15.17 -2.77 35.57
N ALA A 403 14.35 -1.78 35.21
CA ALA A 403 12.90 -1.80 35.37
C ALA A 403 12.17 -2.13 34.05
N THR A 404 12.76 -2.99 33.21
CA THR A 404 12.21 -3.38 31.90
C THR A 404 11.84 -4.86 31.87
N VAL A 405 10.76 -5.20 31.16
CA VAL A 405 10.41 -6.60 30.89
C VAL A 405 11.51 -7.29 30.08
N GLN A 406 12.15 -6.57 29.16
CA GLN A 406 13.25 -7.01 28.31
C GLN A 406 14.42 -7.61 29.11
N THR A 407 14.68 -7.11 30.33
CA THR A 407 15.76 -7.56 31.21
C THR A 407 15.33 -8.65 32.20
N SER A 408 14.09 -9.12 32.11
CA SER A 408 13.57 -10.21 32.96
C SER A 408 14.35 -11.50 32.78
N LYS A 409 14.57 -12.20 33.89
CA LYS A 409 15.32 -13.46 33.92
C LYS A 409 14.71 -14.49 32.96
N GLY A 410 15.53 -15.02 32.05
CA GLY A 410 15.12 -16.05 31.09
C GLY A 410 14.54 -15.51 29.79
N LEU A 411 14.32 -14.18 29.65
CA LEU A 411 13.88 -13.61 28.39
C LEU A 411 15.04 -13.55 27.38
N ALA A 412 16.12 -12.83 27.64
CA ALA A 412 17.38 -12.96 26.90
C ALA A 412 18.25 -14.07 27.54
N ASP A 413 19.20 -14.63 26.77
CA ASP A 413 20.13 -15.65 27.30
C ASP A 413 21.19 -15.02 28.21
N LYS A 414 21.59 -13.78 27.92
CA LYS A 414 22.47 -12.99 28.79
C LYS A 414 22.10 -11.51 28.74
N VAL A 415 22.09 -10.86 29.90
CA VAL A 415 21.78 -9.44 30.06
C VAL A 415 22.97 -8.72 30.70
N TYR A 416 23.35 -7.59 30.12
CA TYR A 416 24.35 -6.66 30.63
C TYR A 416 23.68 -5.35 31.04
N PHE A 417 23.72 -5.03 32.33
CA PHE A 417 23.29 -3.75 32.87
C PHE A 417 24.43 -2.74 32.77
N LEU A 418 24.79 -2.37 31.54
CA LEU A 418 25.87 -1.43 31.23
C LEU A 418 25.32 -0.22 30.45
N PRO A 419 25.98 0.95 30.53
CA PRO A 419 25.66 2.08 29.67
C PRO A 419 25.76 1.74 28.19
N LEU A 420 24.88 2.30 27.37
CA LEU A 420 24.91 2.17 25.91
C LEU A 420 25.87 3.22 25.30
N THR A 421 27.15 3.10 25.63
CA THR A 421 28.22 3.89 25.01
C THR A 421 29.17 2.99 24.22
N PRO A 422 29.85 3.52 23.17
CA PRO A 422 30.73 2.71 22.33
C PRO A 422 31.77 1.90 23.11
N GLU A 423 32.32 2.46 24.19
CA GLU A 423 33.36 1.82 24.99
C GLU A 423 32.86 0.54 25.68
N TYR A 424 31.69 0.63 26.34
CA TYR A 424 31.10 -0.53 27.03
C TYR A 424 30.55 -1.56 26.05
N VAL A 425 29.94 -1.11 24.95
CA VAL A 425 29.42 -2.02 23.93
C VAL A 425 30.56 -2.77 23.23
N GLU A 426 31.69 -2.12 22.91
CA GLU A 426 32.88 -2.81 22.37
C GLU A 426 33.40 -3.87 23.35
N GLN A 427 33.43 -3.58 24.67
CA GLN A 427 33.86 -4.56 25.66
C GLN A 427 32.97 -5.81 25.68
N VAL A 428 31.64 -5.63 25.57
CA VAL A 428 30.71 -6.76 25.47
C VAL A 428 30.92 -7.52 24.15
N ILE A 429 31.09 -6.83 23.02
CA ILE A 429 31.41 -7.46 21.72
C ILE A 429 32.69 -8.29 21.83
N LYS A 430 33.74 -7.75 22.45
CA LYS A 430 35.02 -8.42 22.65
C LYS A 430 34.90 -9.69 23.49
N ALA A 431 34.09 -9.65 24.55
CA ALA A 431 33.88 -10.76 25.47
C ALA A 431 32.97 -11.84 24.90
N GLU A 432 31.88 -11.43 24.26
CA GLU A 432 30.83 -12.35 23.81
C GLU A 432 30.98 -12.84 22.37
N ARG A 433 31.68 -12.09 21.52
CA ARG A 433 31.87 -12.39 20.09
C ARG A 433 30.56 -12.70 19.35
N PRO A 434 29.56 -11.80 19.38
CA PRO A 434 28.35 -11.96 18.59
C PRO A 434 28.66 -11.94 17.09
N ASN A 435 27.87 -12.63 16.27
CA ASN A 435 28.00 -12.61 14.81
C ASN A 435 26.99 -11.67 14.15
N GLY A 436 26.02 -11.15 14.91
CA GLY A 436 25.04 -10.17 14.45
C GLY A 436 24.72 -9.14 15.53
N VAL A 437 24.30 -7.95 15.11
CA VAL A 437 23.82 -6.89 16.00
C VAL A 437 22.52 -6.27 15.48
N LEU A 438 21.60 -5.98 16.39
CA LEU A 438 20.36 -5.23 16.14
C LEU A 438 20.44 -3.84 16.77
N LEU A 439 20.32 -2.81 15.92
CA LEU A 439 20.45 -1.40 16.30
C LEU A 439 19.10 -0.65 16.30
N THR A 440 18.11 -1.14 15.54
CA THR A 440 16.84 -0.45 15.26
C THR A 440 15.72 -0.72 16.28
N PHE A 441 16.05 -1.33 17.43
CA PHE A 441 15.07 -1.77 18.44
C PHE A 441 15.16 -0.99 19.77
N GLY A 442 16.21 -0.18 19.95
CA GLY A 442 16.53 0.48 21.21
C GLY A 442 16.42 2.01 21.18
N GLY A 443 15.64 2.56 20.25
CA GLY A 443 15.47 4.00 20.10
C GLY A 443 16.75 4.72 19.65
N GLN A 444 16.79 6.04 19.88
CA GLN A 444 17.88 6.88 19.39
C GLN A 444 19.22 6.57 20.06
N THR A 445 19.20 6.20 21.35
CA THR A 445 20.42 5.87 22.09
C THR A 445 21.15 4.67 21.47
N ALA A 446 20.44 3.58 21.19
CA ALA A 446 21.01 2.41 20.55
C ALA A 446 21.52 2.71 19.13
N LEU A 447 20.74 3.49 18.38
CA LEU A 447 21.05 3.87 17.00
C LEU A 447 22.33 4.71 16.92
N ASN A 448 22.41 5.79 17.71
CA ASN A 448 23.60 6.65 17.77
C ASN A 448 24.84 5.86 18.22
N CYS A 449 24.71 5.01 19.25
CA CYS A 449 25.82 4.16 19.69
C CYS A 449 26.29 3.21 18.58
N GLY A 450 25.35 2.62 17.83
CA GLY A 450 25.66 1.80 16.66
C GLY A 450 26.41 2.55 15.57
N VAL A 451 25.98 3.77 15.22
CA VAL A 451 26.65 4.61 14.22
C VAL A 451 28.08 4.96 14.63
N GLU A 452 28.32 5.29 15.90
CA GLU A 452 29.66 5.60 16.39
C GLU A 452 30.58 4.36 16.42
N LEU A 453 30.04 3.18 16.76
CA LEU A 453 30.79 1.92 16.70
C LEU A 453 31.19 1.55 15.26
N ASP A 454 30.30 1.79 14.30
CA ASP A 454 30.56 1.57 12.87
C ASP A 454 31.64 2.52 12.35
N ARG A 455 31.53 3.82 12.66
CA ARG A 455 32.54 4.84 12.33
C ARG A 455 33.91 4.51 12.92
N ALA A 456 33.95 3.93 14.12
CA ALA A 456 35.18 3.47 14.76
C ALA A 456 35.72 2.14 14.20
N GLY A 457 35.04 1.53 13.23
CA GLY A 457 35.43 0.25 12.60
C GLY A 457 35.30 -0.96 13.54
N VAL A 458 34.51 -0.85 14.62
CA VAL A 458 34.40 -1.90 15.64
C VAL A 458 33.70 -3.13 15.07
N PHE A 459 32.61 -2.96 14.33
CA PHE A 459 31.87 -4.09 13.76
C PHE A 459 32.73 -4.91 12.80
N ASP A 460 33.47 -4.26 11.91
CA ASP A 460 34.42 -4.92 11.01
C ASP A 460 35.55 -5.62 11.77
N LYS A 461 36.17 -4.94 12.74
CA LYS A 461 37.25 -5.48 13.58
C LYS A 461 36.88 -6.78 14.29
N TYR A 462 35.62 -6.94 14.71
CA TYR A 462 35.13 -8.12 15.41
C TYR A 462 34.26 -9.04 14.55
N ASN A 463 34.10 -8.75 13.25
CA ASN A 463 33.25 -9.48 12.30
C ASN A 463 31.80 -9.62 12.80
N VAL A 464 31.22 -8.51 13.27
CA VAL A 464 29.83 -8.42 13.73
C VAL A 464 29.01 -7.82 12.60
N LYS A 465 28.02 -8.58 12.09
CA LYS A 465 27.17 -8.06 11.02
C LYS A 465 26.00 -7.23 11.56
N ILE A 466 25.82 -6.02 11.05
CA ILE A 466 24.61 -5.25 11.30
C ILE A 466 23.45 -5.92 10.54
N MET A 467 22.38 -6.25 11.25
CA MET A 467 21.24 -6.97 10.69
C MET A 467 20.03 -6.05 10.49
N GLY A 468 19.25 -6.33 9.44
CA GLY A 468 18.12 -5.49 9.05
C GLY A 468 18.58 -4.28 8.23
N THR A 469 18.07 -3.10 8.57
CA THR A 469 18.38 -1.85 7.85
C THR A 469 19.88 -1.57 7.88
N PRO A 470 20.51 -1.36 6.70
CA PRO A 470 21.92 -0.97 6.64
C PRO A 470 22.21 0.32 7.41
N ILE A 471 23.39 0.41 8.04
CA ILE A 471 23.82 1.59 8.80
C ILE A 471 23.81 2.85 7.92
N GLN A 472 24.16 2.71 6.64
CA GLN A 472 24.14 3.82 5.68
C GLN A 472 22.72 4.39 5.51
N SER A 473 21.70 3.54 5.39
CA SER A 473 20.30 3.95 5.31
C SER A 473 19.85 4.69 6.57
N ILE A 474 20.34 4.27 7.74
CA ILE A 474 20.08 4.95 9.01
C ILE A 474 20.69 6.36 8.98
N ILE A 475 21.96 6.50 8.59
CA ILE A 475 22.64 7.80 8.51
C ILE A 475 21.93 8.73 7.51
N GLU A 476 21.54 8.21 6.35
CA GLU A 476 20.86 8.97 5.30
C GLU A 476 19.46 9.47 5.70
N THR A 477 18.79 8.80 6.64
CA THR A 477 17.45 9.19 7.12
C THR A 477 17.50 10.14 8.31
N GLU A 478 18.56 10.09 9.12
CA GLU A 478 18.74 10.95 10.29
C GLU A 478 19.33 12.33 9.94
N ASP A 479 20.16 12.44 8.90
CA ASP A 479 20.69 13.72 8.42
C ASP A 479 19.71 14.39 7.45
N ARG A 480 19.13 15.53 7.86
CA ARG A 480 18.11 16.26 7.07
C ARG A 480 18.57 16.65 5.67
N LYS A 481 19.84 17.01 5.49
CA LYS A 481 20.36 17.44 4.20
C LYS A 481 20.49 16.24 3.27
N ILE A 482 21.11 15.16 3.77
CA ILE A 482 21.25 13.92 3.00
C ILE A 482 19.87 13.35 2.68
N PHE A 483 18.95 13.35 3.64
CA PHE A 483 17.57 12.91 3.44
C PHE A 483 16.88 13.67 2.30
N ALA A 484 16.96 15.01 2.30
CA ALA A 484 16.40 15.85 1.25
C ALA A 484 16.99 15.54 -0.13
N GLU A 485 18.31 15.36 -0.22
CA GLU A 485 19.01 14.99 -1.46
C GLU A 485 18.56 13.61 -1.97
N ARG A 486 18.53 12.60 -1.09
CA ARG A 486 18.12 11.22 -1.42
C ARG A 486 16.66 11.17 -1.87
N VAL A 487 15.76 11.91 -1.22
CA VAL A 487 14.34 12.03 -1.61
C VAL A 487 14.20 12.70 -2.98
N ALA A 488 15.00 13.74 -3.26
CA ALA A 488 14.96 14.45 -4.54
C ALA A 488 15.41 13.58 -5.73
N GLU A 489 16.33 12.62 -5.53
CA GLU A 489 16.77 11.69 -6.59
C GLU A 489 15.63 10.89 -7.22
N ILE A 490 14.57 10.61 -6.46
CA ILE A 490 13.40 9.87 -6.93
C ILE A 490 12.23 10.79 -7.32
N GLY A 491 12.48 12.10 -7.41
CA GLY A 491 11.49 13.10 -7.80
C GLY A 491 10.48 13.45 -6.71
N GLU A 492 10.70 13.01 -5.47
CA GLU A 492 9.87 13.34 -4.32
C GLU A 492 10.35 14.62 -3.64
N LYS A 493 9.54 15.19 -2.75
CA LYS A 493 9.80 16.49 -2.13
C LYS A 493 9.70 16.42 -0.62
N VAL A 494 10.73 16.94 0.05
CA VAL A 494 10.67 17.32 1.46
C VAL A 494 10.14 18.75 1.59
N ALA A 495 9.74 19.15 2.80
CA ALA A 495 9.37 20.53 3.09
C ALA A 495 10.48 21.50 2.64
N PRO A 496 10.19 22.48 1.77
CA PRO A 496 11.20 23.41 1.28
C PRO A 496 11.76 24.26 2.42
N SER A 497 13.09 24.35 2.48
CA SER A 497 13.82 25.14 3.48
C SER A 497 15.07 25.77 2.88
N GLU A 498 15.43 26.96 3.34
CA GLU A 498 16.64 27.66 2.91
C GLU A 498 17.42 28.20 4.11
N ALA A 499 18.74 27.97 4.12
CA ALA A 499 19.64 28.55 5.11
C ALA A 499 20.14 29.90 4.62
N VAL A 500 19.88 30.94 5.41
CA VAL A 500 20.16 32.35 5.07
C VAL A 500 21.04 32.99 6.15
N TYR A 501 21.82 33.99 5.76
CA TYR A 501 22.80 34.65 6.62
C TYR A 501 22.55 36.16 6.79
N SER A 502 21.53 36.69 6.12
CA SER A 502 21.15 38.10 6.21
C SER A 502 19.63 38.27 6.17
N ILE A 503 19.16 39.43 6.63
CA ILE A 503 17.73 39.78 6.55
C ILE A 503 17.28 39.82 5.08
N ALA A 504 18.12 40.31 4.16
CA ALA A 504 17.79 40.36 2.74
C ALA A 504 17.59 38.95 2.16
N GLU A 505 18.54 38.05 2.41
CA GLU A 505 18.42 36.63 2.00
C GLU A 505 17.19 35.97 2.61
N ALA A 506 16.85 36.26 3.87
CA ALA A 506 15.63 35.73 4.49
C ALA A 506 14.35 36.17 3.75
N LEU A 507 14.28 37.42 3.30
CA LEU A 507 13.14 37.93 2.55
C LEU A 507 13.07 37.32 1.14
N ASP A 508 14.21 37.20 0.45
CA ASP A 508 14.30 36.58 -0.87
C ASP A 508 13.91 35.08 -0.82
N ALA A 509 14.38 34.38 0.21
CA ALA A 509 14.00 32.99 0.47
C ALA A 509 12.49 32.87 0.69
N ALA A 510 11.90 33.77 1.49
CA ALA A 510 10.46 33.74 1.75
C ALA A 510 9.59 34.13 0.54
N GLU A 511 10.09 34.97 -0.38
CA GLU A 511 9.43 35.21 -1.66
C GLU A 511 9.41 33.93 -2.52
N THR A 512 10.51 33.18 -2.51
CA THR A 512 10.64 31.91 -3.26
C THR A 512 9.78 30.80 -2.65
N LEU A 513 9.79 30.66 -1.32
CA LEU A 513 9.02 29.66 -0.58
C LEU A 513 7.53 30.01 -0.51
N GLY A 514 7.22 31.30 -0.57
CA GLY A 514 5.90 31.88 -0.38
C GLY A 514 5.46 31.85 1.09
N TYR A 515 4.84 32.94 1.55
CA TYR A 515 4.29 33.03 2.90
C TYR A 515 3.07 32.10 3.11
N PRO A 516 2.78 31.70 4.36
CA PRO A 516 3.58 31.92 5.57
C PRO A 516 4.87 31.08 5.59
N VAL A 517 5.89 31.56 6.31
CA VAL A 517 7.17 30.87 6.54
C VAL A 517 7.48 30.75 8.02
N MET A 518 8.29 29.78 8.40
CA MET A 518 8.84 29.63 9.75
C MET A 518 10.32 30.00 9.72
N ALA A 519 10.72 30.98 10.52
CA ALA A 519 12.12 31.30 10.74
C ALA A 519 12.62 30.54 11.97
N ARG A 520 13.77 29.87 11.87
CA ARG A 520 14.44 29.18 12.98
C ARG A 520 15.92 29.56 13.05
N ALA A 521 16.36 30.05 14.20
CA ALA A 521 17.79 30.31 14.40
C ALA A 521 18.56 28.97 14.41
N ALA A 522 19.66 28.89 13.66
CA ALA A 522 20.51 27.71 13.68
C ALA A 522 21.22 27.60 15.04
N PHE A 523 21.46 26.36 15.50
CA PHE A 523 22.18 26.03 16.74
C PHE A 523 21.56 26.61 18.04
N SER A 524 20.29 27.02 18.03
CA SER A 524 19.57 27.43 19.24
C SER A 524 18.68 26.30 19.78
N LEU A 525 18.64 26.15 21.11
CA LEU A 525 17.77 25.21 21.82
C LEU A 525 16.49 25.93 22.29
N GLY A 526 15.35 25.23 22.30
CA GLY A 526 14.11 25.72 22.91
C GLY A 526 13.36 26.80 22.11
N GLY A 527 13.56 26.89 20.79
CA GLY A 527 12.83 27.85 19.94
C GLY A 527 13.26 29.31 20.10
N LEU A 528 14.39 29.57 20.76
CA LEU A 528 14.92 30.93 20.93
C LEU A 528 15.19 31.56 19.56
N GLY A 529 14.49 32.66 19.25
CA GLY A 529 14.57 33.35 17.95
C GLY A 529 13.82 32.65 16.81
N SER A 530 12.98 31.65 17.10
CA SER A 530 12.13 31.01 16.11
C SER A 530 10.72 31.58 16.11
N GLY A 531 10.07 31.67 14.95
CA GLY A 531 8.71 32.21 14.84
C GLY A 531 8.13 32.08 13.44
N PHE A 532 6.81 32.27 13.34
CA PHE A 532 6.09 32.27 12.07
C PHE A 532 5.95 33.70 11.55
N ALA A 533 6.16 33.88 10.25
CA ALA A 533 5.89 35.12 9.55
C ALA A 533 4.84 34.86 8.46
N ASN A 534 3.76 35.63 8.46
CA ASN A 534 2.74 35.60 7.41
C ASN A 534 3.00 36.61 6.29
N ASN A 535 3.96 37.50 6.48
CA ASN A 535 4.33 38.55 5.54
C ASN A 535 5.78 39.03 5.78
N GLN A 536 6.24 39.89 4.88
CA GLN A 536 7.61 40.42 4.86
C GLN A 536 7.99 41.20 6.12
N GLU A 537 7.07 41.98 6.69
CA GLU A 537 7.35 42.80 7.88
C GLU A 537 7.53 41.93 9.13
N GLU A 538 6.67 40.94 9.32
CA GLU A 538 6.81 39.94 10.40
C GLU A 538 8.14 39.20 10.29
N LEU A 539 8.52 38.77 9.08
CA LEU A 539 9.78 38.04 8.86
C LEU A 539 10.99 38.92 9.15
N LYS A 540 10.96 40.20 8.76
CA LYS A 540 12.05 41.13 9.00
C LYS A 540 12.31 41.33 10.50
N ILE A 541 11.25 41.41 11.30
CA ILE A 541 11.34 41.52 12.77
C ILE A 541 11.96 40.24 13.35
N LEU A 542 11.45 39.07 12.95
CA LEU A 542 11.95 37.77 13.41
C LEU A 542 13.41 37.54 13.01
N ALA A 543 13.76 37.79 11.74
CA ALA A 543 15.10 37.61 11.22
C ALA A 543 16.11 38.53 11.93
N LYS A 544 15.73 39.77 12.24
CA LYS A 544 16.58 40.70 13.01
C LYS A 544 16.84 40.19 14.43
N GLN A 545 15.82 39.62 15.08
CA GLN A 545 15.96 39.05 16.42
C GLN A 545 16.81 37.77 16.39
N ALA A 546 16.57 36.89 15.42
CA ALA A 546 17.27 35.62 15.29
C ALA A 546 18.76 35.82 14.95
N LEU A 547 19.07 36.68 13.97
CA LEU A 547 20.43 36.96 13.53
C LEU A 547 21.26 37.77 14.54
N ALA A 548 20.62 38.35 15.57
CA ALA A 548 21.34 38.95 16.70
C ALA A 548 21.97 37.89 17.63
N HIS A 549 21.48 36.65 17.57
CA HIS A 549 21.89 35.55 18.46
C HIS A 549 22.46 34.34 17.72
N SER A 550 22.28 34.24 16.40
CA SER A 550 22.86 33.19 15.55
C SER A 550 23.36 33.77 14.23
N ASN A 551 24.46 33.23 13.70
CA ASN A 551 24.99 33.66 12.40
C ASN A 551 24.24 33.07 11.21
N GLN A 552 23.29 32.17 11.45
CA GLN A 552 22.52 31.50 10.41
C GLN A 552 21.05 31.39 10.86
N LEU A 553 20.15 31.66 9.92
CA LEU A 553 18.71 31.51 10.07
C LEU A 553 18.24 30.50 9.02
N ILE A 554 17.29 29.64 9.38
CA ILE A 554 16.65 28.70 8.46
C ILE A 554 15.23 29.21 8.22
N ILE A 555 14.88 29.43 6.96
CA ILE A 555 13.52 29.79 6.53
C ILE A 555 12.88 28.54 5.95
N ASP A 556 11.86 28.03 6.62
CA ASP A 556 11.06 26.89 6.14
C ASP A 556 9.73 27.38 5.59
N LYS A 557 9.20 26.68 4.58
CA LYS A 557 7.78 26.80 4.23
C LYS A 557 6.94 26.45 5.46
N SER A 558 6.05 27.36 5.89
CA SER A 558 5.10 27.02 6.94
C SER A 558 4.04 26.08 6.36
N LEU A 559 3.98 24.88 6.93
CA LEU A 559 2.97 23.87 6.64
C LEU A 559 1.94 23.80 7.79
N ARG A 560 1.87 24.84 8.63
CA ARG A 560 0.94 24.92 9.75
C ARG A 560 -0.49 24.76 9.26
N GLY A 561 -1.26 23.89 9.91
CA GLY A 561 -2.65 23.62 9.52
C GLY A 561 -2.79 22.53 8.45
N TRP A 562 -1.69 22.02 7.89
CA TRP A 562 -1.75 20.87 6.99
C TRP A 562 -2.05 19.60 7.78
N LYS A 563 -2.72 18.65 7.14
CA LYS A 563 -2.97 17.32 7.73
C LYS A 563 -1.63 16.63 7.91
N GLU A 564 -1.41 16.05 9.07
CA GLU A 564 -0.24 15.21 9.33
C GLU A 564 -0.66 13.75 9.28
N VAL A 565 -0.04 13.00 8.36
CA VAL A 565 -0.37 11.60 8.08
C VAL A 565 0.90 10.78 8.15
N GLU A 566 0.84 9.62 8.79
CA GLU A 566 1.98 8.73 8.93
C GLU A 566 1.67 7.31 8.47
N TYR A 567 2.69 6.62 7.97
CA TYR A 567 2.60 5.24 7.50
C TYR A 567 3.69 4.38 8.14
N GLU A 568 3.30 3.20 8.60
CA GLU A 568 4.18 2.15 9.09
C GLU A 568 4.46 1.18 7.95
N VAL A 569 5.70 1.16 7.49
CA VAL A 569 6.11 0.41 6.31
C VAL A 569 7.01 -0.74 6.72
N VAL A 570 6.77 -1.91 6.12
CA VAL A 570 7.59 -3.09 6.33
C VAL A 570 8.15 -3.56 5.00
N ARG A 571 9.47 -3.77 4.94
CA ARG A 571 10.18 -4.23 3.75
C ARG A 571 11.13 -5.36 4.09
N ASP A 572 11.09 -6.44 3.31
CA ASP A 572 12.04 -7.54 3.44
C ASP A 572 13.26 -7.40 2.50
N ALA A 573 14.24 -8.29 2.66
CA ALA A 573 15.44 -8.33 1.83
C ALA A 573 15.18 -8.70 0.36
N PHE A 574 13.96 -9.15 0.01
CA PHE A 574 13.56 -9.60 -1.33
C PHE A 574 12.61 -8.61 -2.01
N ASP A 575 12.52 -7.39 -1.47
CA ASP A 575 11.76 -6.26 -1.99
C ASP A 575 10.23 -6.45 -1.97
N ASN A 576 9.74 -7.36 -1.14
CA ASN A 576 8.34 -7.32 -0.71
C ASN A 576 8.20 -6.16 0.27
N CYS A 577 7.31 -5.22 -0.01
CA CYS A 577 7.15 -3.98 0.73
C CYS A 577 5.67 -3.67 0.88
N ILE A 578 5.21 -3.47 2.12
CA ILE A 578 3.79 -3.28 2.46
C ILE A 578 3.63 -2.14 3.47
N THR A 579 2.44 -1.55 3.52
CA THR A 579 2.05 -0.57 4.54
C THR A 579 1.12 -1.23 5.56
N VAL A 580 1.58 -1.37 6.80
CA VAL A 580 0.88 -2.13 7.85
C VAL A 580 -0.16 -1.28 8.57
N CYS A 581 0.11 0.01 8.74
CA CYS A 581 -0.81 0.92 9.38
C CYS A 581 -0.63 2.31 8.77
N ASN A 582 -1.73 3.02 8.61
CA ASN A 582 -1.73 4.46 8.38
C ASN A 582 -2.42 5.13 9.55
N MET A 583 -1.93 6.29 9.93
CA MET A 583 -2.47 7.08 11.04
C MET A 583 -2.59 8.53 10.60
N GLU A 584 -3.57 9.22 11.17
CA GLU A 584 -3.80 10.65 10.93
C GLU A 584 -3.83 11.38 12.25
N ASN A 585 -3.09 12.48 12.33
CA ASN A 585 -3.15 13.35 13.49
C ASN A 585 -4.43 14.20 13.37
N LEU A 586 -5.23 14.18 14.44
CA LEU A 586 -6.39 15.06 14.56
C LEU A 586 -5.94 16.52 14.73
N ASP A 587 -4.85 16.71 15.47
CA ASP A 587 -4.15 17.97 15.57
C ASP A 587 -3.32 18.21 14.30
N PRO A 588 -3.45 19.36 13.64
CA PRO A 588 -2.73 19.63 12.40
C PRO A 588 -1.24 19.89 12.68
N LEU A 589 -0.45 19.86 11.61
CA LEU A 589 0.98 20.12 11.68
C LEU A 589 1.28 21.46 12.39
N GLY A 590 2.24 21.41 13.30
CA GLY A 590 2.57 22.49 14.24
C GLY A 590 2.50 22.03 15.71
N ILE A 591 1.82 20.92 15.96
CA ILE A 591 1.88 20.13 17.20
C ILE A 591 2.67 18.86 16.89
N HIS A 592 3.58 18.45 17.77
CA HIS A 592 4.42 17.28 17.53
C HIS A 592 3.56 16.01 17.58
N THR A 593 3.72 15.06 16.65
CA THR A 593 2.97 13.77 16.57
C THR A 593 2.81 13.08 17.92
N GLY A 594 3.87 13.14 18.72
CA GLY A 594 3.90 12.59 20.07
C GLY A 594 3.03 13.22 21.15
N GLU A 595 2.48 14.39 20.87
CA GLU A 595 1.58 15.16 21.73
C GLU A 595 0.20 15.33 21.07
N SER A 596 0.08 15.00 19.78
CA SER A 596 -1.16 15.02 19.02
C SER A 596 -2.09 13.88 19.41
N ILE A 597 -3.39 14.12 19.31
CA ILE A 597 -4.37 13.03 19.21
C ILE A 597 -4.23 12.39 17.82
N VAL A 598 -4.14 11.06 17.77
CA VAL A 598 -3.89 10.31 16.54
C VAL A 598 -4.98 9.27 16.34
N VAL A 599 -5.48 9.11 15.12
CA VAL A 599 -6.49 8.10 14.78
C VAL A 599 -5.96 7.08 13.77
N ALA A 600 -6.38 5.82 13.92
CA ALA A 600 -6.02 4.72 13.02
C ALA A 600 -7.27 3.90 12.63
N PRO A 601 -7.56 3.70 11.33
CA PRO A 601 -6.88 4.28 10.16
C PRO A 601 -7.18 5.79 10.00
N SER A 602 -6.58 6.47 9.02
CA SER A 602 -6.96 7.85 8.63
C SER A 602 -8.43 7.94 8.19
N GLN A 603 -9.11 9.07 8.42
CA GLN A 603 -10.56 9.21 8.23
C GLN A 603 -10.98 9.97 6.97
N PRO A 604 -10.60 11.24 6.73
CA PRO A 604 -11.07 12.02 5.60
C PRO A 604 -10.00 12.08 4.51
N LEU A 605 -9.37 10.94 4.21
CA LEU A 605 -8.55 10.75 3.01
C LEU A 605 -9.38 10.07 1.93
N SER A 606 -9.40 10.66 0.74
CA SER A 606 -9.93 9.98 -0.45
C SER A 606 -9.04 8.80 -0.86
N ASN A 607 -9.55 7.87 -1.68
CA ASN A 607 -8.74 6.76 -2.20
C ASN A 607 -7.50 7.26 -2.97
N GLY A 608 -7.64 8.38 -3.69
CA GLY A 608 -6.55 9.03 -4.40
C GLY A 608 -5.45 9.52 -3.46
N GLU A 609 -5.81 10.26 -2.40
CA GLU A 609 -4.83 10.75 -1.42
C GLU A 609 -4.17 9.59 -0.66
N TYR A 610 -4.95 8.60 -0.21
CA TYR A 610 -4.43 7.43 0.50
C TYR A 610 -3.41 6.66 -0.33
N ASN A 611 -3.74 6.31 -1.58
CA ASN A 611 -2.84 5.51 -2.41
C ASN A 611 -1.66 6.33 -2.95
N MET A 612 -1.83 7.64 -3.16
CA MET A 612 -0.70 8.54 -3.45
C MET A 612 0.34 8.47 -2.33
N LEU A 613 -0.06 8.69 -1.07
CA LEU A 613 0.86 8.64 0.07
C LEU A 613 1.42 7.23 0.30
N ARG A 614 0.58 6.20 0.21
CA ARG A 614 1.01 4.79 0.31
C ARG A 614 2.07 4.42 -0.74
N THR A 615 1.83 4.73 -2.00
CA THR A 615 2.77 4.44 -3.10
C THR A 615 4.07 5.20 -2.92
N THR A 616 4.01 6.46 -2.50
CA THR A 616 5.20 7.24 -2.15
C THR A 616 5.96 6.63 -0.98
N ALA A 617 5.28 6.14 0.06
CA ALA A 617 5.90 5.48 1.20
C ALA A 617 6.74 4.28 0.73
N ILE A 618 6.11 3.37 -0.03
CA ILE A 618 6.79 2.20 -0.58
C ILE A 618 7.99 2.60 -1.46
N LYS A 619 7.82 3.61 -2.31
CA LYS A 619 8.87 4.13 -3.21
C LYS A 619 10.07 4.68 -2.43
N VAL A 620 9.84 5.52 -1.42
CA VAL A 620 10.86 6.12 -0.57
C VAL A 620 11.61 5.04 0.21
N ILE A 621 10.88 4.15 0.88
CA ILE A 621 11.49 3.09 1.72
C ILE A 621 12.31 2.10 0.90
N ARG A 622 11.88 1.78 -0.33
CA ARG A 622 12.71 1.02 -1.29
C ARG A 622 13.99 1.75 -1.67
N HIS A 623 13.92 3.06 -1.91
CA HIS A 623 15.07 3.88 -2.31
C HIS A 623 16.13 3.99 -1.22
N PHE A 624 15.70 4.14 0.05
CA PHE A 624 16.61 4.10 1.20
C PHE A 624 17.13 2.70 1.51
N GLY A 625 16.59 1.63 0.89
CA GLY A 625 17.07 0.27 1.08
C GLY A 625 16.78 -0.31 2.47
N VAL A 626 15.74 0.19 3.14
CA VAL A 626 15.32 -0.29 4.48
C VAL A 626 14.97 -1.77 4.44
N VAL A 627 15.37 -2.51 5.49
CA VAL A 627 15.00 -3.92 5.69
C VAL A 627 14.59 -4.15 7.14
N GLY A 628 13.31 -4.44 7.34
CA GLY A 628 12.67 -4.40 8.65
C GLY A 628 11.44 -3.50 8.59
N GLU A 629 11.31 -2.63 9.58
CA GLU A 629 10.22 -1.67 9.70
C GLU A 629 10.78 -0.24 9.74
N CYS A 630 9.93 0.70 9.31
CA CYS A 630 10.15 2.14 9.46
C CYS A 630 8.83 2.91 9.45
N ASN A 631 8.86 4.11 10.02
CA ASN A 631 7.79 5.09 9.97
C ASN A 631 8.13 6.21 8.97
N ILE A 632 7.15 6.67 8.19
CA ILE A 632 7.27 7.85 7.32
C ILE A 632 6.12 8.81 7.58
N GLN A 633 6.42 10.11 7.62
CA GLN A 633 5.46 11.17 7.93
C GLN A 633 5.30 12.15 6.76
N TYR A 634 4.07 12.63 6.57
CA TYR A 634 3.67 13.55 5.52
C TYR A 634 2.92 14.74 6.10
N ALA A 635 3.13 15.90 5.48
CA ALA A 635 2.18 17.00 5.53
C ALA A 635 1.37 17.01 4.22
N LEU A 636 0.05 16.81 4.31
CA LEU A 636 -0.88 16.84 3.20
C LEU A 636 -1.72 18.14 3.27
N ASN A 637 -1.78 18.86 2.16
CA ASN A 637 -2.58 20.07 2.05
C ASN A 637 -4.08 19.74 2.23
N PRO A 638 -4.82 20.44 3.09
CA PRO A 638 -6.24 20.12 3.34
C PRO A 638 -7.15 20.44 2.15
N GLU A 639 -6.68 21.22 1.17
CA GLU A 639 -7.44 21.74 0.04
C GLU A 639 -6.91 21.25 -1.32
N SER A 640 -5.89 20.39 -1.35
CA SER A 640 -5.36 19.82 -2.59
C SER A 640 -4.59 18.52 -2.35
N GLU A 641 -4.19 17.83 -3.42
CA GLU A 641 -3.31 16.66 -3.34
C GLU A 641 -1.82 17.03 -3.14
N GLN A 642 -1.50 18.30 -2.89
CA GLN A 642 -0.11 18.70 -2.63
C GLN A 642 0.33 18.17 -1.27
N TYR A 643 1.49 17.52 -1.22
CA TYR A 643 2.08 17.03 0.02
C TYR A 643 3.60 17.23 0.06
N TYR A 644 4.17 17.11 1.25
CA TYR A 644 5.60 17.05 1.49
C TYR A 644 5.93 15.90 2.44
N ILE A 645 7.07 15.26 2.23
CA ILE A 645 7.65 14.30 3.17
C ILE A 645 8.32 15.09 4.29
N ILE A 646 8.00 14.74 5.54
CA ILE A 646 8.56 15.41 6.73
C ILE A 646 9.82 14.69 7.18
N GLU A 647 9.72 13.39 7.44
CA GLU A 647 10.83 12.56 7.89
C GLU A 647 10.56 11.07 7.64
N VAL A 648 11.63 10.28 7.72
CA VAL A 648 11.59 8.80 7.79
C VAL A 648 12.37 8.36 9.01
N ASN A 649 11.73 7.59 9.88
CA ASN A 649 12.38 6.95 11.02
C ASN A 649 12.70 5.50 10.66
N ALA A 650 13.95 5.22 10.29
CA ALA A 650 14.41 3.89 9.86
C ALA A 650 14.65 2.91 11.03
N ARG A 651 13.78 2.95 12.03
CA ARG A 651 13.81 2.15 13.27
C ARG A 651 12.40 2.01 13.83
N LEU A 652 12.24 1.08 14.77
CA LEU A 652 11.05 1.02 15.60
C LEU A 652 10.90 2.34 16.38
N SER A 653 9.67 2.67 16.70
CA SER A 653 9.26 3.96 17.22
C SER A 653 8.05 3.81 18.13
N ARG A 654 7.60 4.91 18.72
CA ARG A 654 6.32 4.95 19.40
C ARG A 654 5.16 4.69 18.43
N SER A 655 5.21 5.25 17.22
CA SER A 655 4.19 5.04 16.18
C SER A 655 4.08 3.56 15.81
N SER A 656 5.21 2.86 15.69
CA SER A 656 5.20 1.42 15.38
C SER A 656 4.67 0.56 16.53
N ALA A 657 4.90 0.96 17.79
CA ALA A 657 4.26 0.32 18.94
C ALA A 657 2.74 0.56 18.96
N LEU A 658 2.28 1.79 18.71
CA LEU A 658 0.86 2.14 18.59
C LEU A 658 0.20 1.35 17.47
N ALA A 659 0.77 1.36 16.28
CA ALA A 659 0.28 0.61 15.12
C ALA A 659 0.22 -0.91 15.37
N SER A 660 1.20 -1.47 16.09
CA SER A 660 1.16 -2.88 16.48
C SER A 660 -0.03 -3.21 17.38
N LYS A 661 -0.42 -2.27 18.25
CA LYS A 661 -1.60 -2.43 19.11
C LYS A 661 -2.90 -2.19 18.36
N ALA A 662 -2.94 -1.16 17.50
CA ALA A 662 -4.11 -0.82 16.71
C ALA A 662 -4.48 -1.94 15.74
N THR A 663 -3.49 -2.54 15.06
CA THR A 663 -3.74 -3.54 14.01
C THR A 663 -3.68 -4.98 14.50
N GLY A 664 -3.06 -5.23 15.66
CA GLY A 664 -2.67 -6.56 16.11
C GLY A 664 -1.48 -7.16 15.33
N TYR A 665 -0.87 -6.41 14.40
CA TYR A 665 0.30 -6.84 13.64
C TYR A 665 1.58 -6.61 14.43
N PRO A 666 2.38 -7.64 14.78
CA PRO A 666 3.51 -7.46 15.68
C PRO A 666 4.76 -6.94 14.93
N LEU A 667 4.81 -5.65 14.62
CA LEU A 667 5.84 -5.01 13.77
C LEU A 667 7.27 -5.36 14.21
N ALA A 668 7.58 -5.21 15.50
CA ALA A 668 8.91 -5.52 16.03
C ALA A 668 9.31 -7.00 15.86
N TYR A 669 8.37 -7.93 16.06
CA TYR A 669 8.63 -9.35 15.86
C TYR A 669 8.91 -9.66 14.39
N VAL A 670 8.10 -9.09 13.49
CA VAL A 670 8.29 -9.25 12.03
C VAL A 670 9.62 -8.64 11.60
N ALA A 671 9.93 -7.41 12.00
CA ALA A 671 11.20 -6.75 11.69
C ALA A 671 12.42 -7.58 12.13
N ALA A 672 12.35 -8.26 13.28
CA ALA A 672 13.42 -9.14 13.75
C ALA A 672 13.56 -10.40 12.85
N LYS A 673 12.46 -11.00 12.37
CA LYS A 673 12.53 -12.09 11.37
C LYS A 673 13.10 -11.60 10.03
N LEU A 674 12.71 -10.40 9.58
CA LEU A 674 13.23 -9.81 8.35
C LEU A 674 14.72 -9.51 8.42
N SER A 675 15.22 -9.09 9.58
CA SER A 675 16.66 -8.90 9.81
C SER A 675 17.48 -10.19 9.64
N LEU A 676 16.83 -11.36 9.71
CA LEU A 676 17.42 -12.68 9.45
C LEU A 676 17.32 -13.10 7.97
N SER A 677 16.94 -12.18 7.07
CA SER A 677 16.66 -12.46 5.65
C SER A 677 15.53 -13.49 5.45
N VAL A 678 14.55 -13.54 6.35
CA VAL A 678 13.32 -14.32 6.13
C VAL A 678 12.37 -13.48 5.27
N PRO A 679 11.83 -13.99 4.14
CA PRO A 679 10.84 -13.27 3.35
C PRO A 679 9.54 -13.02 4.13
N LEU A 680 8.89 -11.88 3.90
CA LEU A 680 7.58 -11.55 4.45
C LEU A 680 6.53 -12.68 4.24
N PRO A 681 6.40 -13.26 3.02
CA PRO A 681 5.47 -14.36 2.77
C PRO A 681 5.65 -15.59 3.66
N ASP A 682 6.87 -15.84 4.11
CA ASP A 682 7.23 -17.04 4.90
C ASP A 682 7.00 -16.85 6.41
N ILE A 683 6.76 -15.61 6.85
CA ILE A 683 6.42 -15.31 8.24
C ILE A 683 4.92 -15.54 8.44
N LYS A 684 4.54 -16.30 9.46
CA LYS A 684 3.13 -16.54 9.80
C LYS A 684 2.53 -15.35 10.54
N ASN A 685 1.29 -15.00 10.21
CA ASN A 685 0.49 -14.09 11.02
C ASN A 685 0.09 -14.79 12.32
N SER A 686 0.60 -14.29 13.45
CA SER A 686 0.34 -14.88 14.78
C SER A 686 -1.11 -14.74 15.26
N VAL A 687 -1.89 -13.80 14.70
CA VAL A 687 -3.30 -13.58 15.08
C VAL A 687 -4.22 -14.61 14.41
N THR A 688 -4.03 -14.86 13.12
CA THR A 688 -4.89 -15.80 12.36
C THR A 688 -4.36 -17.23 12.44
N GLY A 689 -3.04 -17.42 12.59
CA GLY A 689 -2.37 -18.72 12.60
C GLY A 689 -2.32 -19.45 11.25
N SER A 690 -3.12 -19.00 10.27
CA SER A 690 -3.28 -19.64 8.96
C SER A 690 -2.86 -18.79 7.77
N THR A 691 -2.58 -17.50 7.97
CA THR A 691 -2.18 -16.58 6.89
C THR A 691 -0.74 -16.14 7.02
N THR A 692 -0.19 -15.55 5.97
CA THR A 692 1.13 -14.91 6.00
C THR A 692 1.08 -13.54 6.70
N ALA A 693 2.23 -13.04 7.15
CA ALA A 693 2.46 -11.67 7.58
C ALA A 693 2.63 -10.69 6.40
N CYS A 694 2.71 -11.17 5.16
CA CYS A 694 2.69 -10.31 3.97
C CYS A 694 1.25 -9.88 3.65
N PHE A 695 0.69 -8.93 4.40
CA PHE A 695 -0.62 -8.34 4.12
C PHE A 695 -0.74 -6.98 4.81
N GLU A 696 -1.64 -6.13 4.32
CA GLU A 696 -2.00 -4.87 4.97
C GLU A 696 -3.24 -5.09 5.87
N PRO A 697 -3.17 -4.92 7.20
CA PRO A 697 -4.32 -5.04 8.09
C PRO A 697 -5.52 -4.22 7.64
N SER A 698 -6.71 -4.83 7.70
CA SER A 698 -7.99 -4.13 7.58
C SER A 698 -8.61 -4.05 8.96
N LEU A 699 -8.90 -2.82 9.40
CA LEU A 699 -9.55 -2.57 10.68
C LEU A 699 -11.06 -2.42 10.45
N ASP A 700 -11.86 -3.08 11.28
CA ASP A 700 -13.31 -2.89 11.37
C ASP A 700 -13.69 -2.10 12.64
N TYR A 701 -12.77 -1.25 13.08
CA TYR A 701 -12.86 -0.33 14.21
C TYR A 701 -11.91 0.85 13.97
N CYS A 702 -12.07 1.90 14.76
CA CYS A 702 -11.15 3.04 14.79
C CYS A 702 -10.48 3.11 16.16
N VAL A 703 -9.17 3.34 16.17
CA VAL A 703 -8.37 3.57 17.38
C VAL A 703 -8.09 5.06 17.49
N VAL A 704 -8.13 5.59 18.71
CA VAL A 704 -7.80 6.97 19.08
C VAL A 704 -6.80 6.95 20.23
#